data_AF-A0A1H3CSZ0-F1
#
_entry.id   AF-A0A1H3CSZ0-F1
#
_cell.length_a   1.000
_cell.length_b   1.000
_cell.length_c   1.000
_cell.angle_alpha   90.00
_cell.angle_beta   90.00
_cell.angle_gamma   90.00
#
_symmetry.space_group_name_H-M   'P 1'
#
loop_
_entity.id
_entity.type
_entity.pdbx_description
1 polymer ?
#
loop_
_entity_poly.entity_id
_entity_poly.type
_entity_poly.pdbx_seq_one_letter_code
_entity_poly.pdbx_strand_id
1 'polypeptide(L)'
;MMKWKPAGLGAAAAGIACMVWAGTAAGATGDQFMDLKGAQWAADSITYMAKRGTVAGYGNGIFKPEGAVTRAQAVTFMVRELYPQQLADSDQTYTDVPRSHPFYKEISVAARMGLAGGFPDGSFHPDAPVSRAETAAFLTRAYALQSGERAVSLSDTATHWAAAPIGVMSSNGLIGGYADGAYRPDKSVTRAEFAVFMTRVIRFERANAIQAQDWDKLMSYMTVSEQVGQMLMPDIREWKGQPTRTLNEGIKATIHDQDLGGFILFEKNIANAEQVTTLTHGLQAEAGDIPLFLGIDQEGGVIKRIPGGTNLPGQMALGAARDTSLAEAAGKLTGEELKALGMQLDFAPVLDINSNPDNPIIGMRSFSSDPDLVTRLGLAEIKGLQSSGVIPAVKHFPGHGDTTVDSHLGLPVLTHDRARLDAVELKPFRAAIEAGVDMIMSAHIAFPAVDNEHVTSRKDGSSVPVPATLSKKVLTGLLRDELDFKGVIISDAFTMNGIAEHFGEEQAVVRAVSAGIDIILMPKDSAIAHQALVEAVHNGTLSTEAIHASVKRILQLKAKYGLFGERDERLSSKLAALPAIIGATPHRKVEQEIAEHAVTLLTGRDGKYPDRIGQGDRVVIAAADDEIGKQLAKQLREAGASQQLSIEIVIIGPGKTAEALRKLKDANYVVLASYQFRNVASQFGWSDYQTVIDEVNKLGKRYSLVSLGNPYELLYLRDVKSGMALYGKQEPNIKAGMNVLLGQAELPGVLPVQN
;
A
#
# COMPACT_ATOMS: atom_id res chain seq x y z
N MET A 1 23.85 35.79 -68.75
CA MET A 1 23.34 35.39 -70.07
C MET A 1 22.85 33.94 -69.99
N MET A 2 21.75 33.66 -70.69
CA MET A 2 21.14 32.34 -70.96
C MET A 2 20.38 31.59 -69.85
N LYS A 3 19.05 31.75 -69.96
CA LYS A 3 17.99 30.82 -69.56
C LYS A 3 18.14 29.48 -70.29
N TRP A 4 17.77 28.36 -69.68
CA TRP A 4 17.11 27.23 -70.38
C TRP A 4 16.05 26.58 -69.45
N LYS A 5 14.90 26.24 -70.05
CA LYS A 5 13.65 25.76 -69.44
C LYS A 5 13.73 24.28 -69.00
N PRO A 6 12.83 23.80 -68.11
CA PRO A 6 12.66 22.38 -67.83
C PRO A 6 11.75 21.71 -68.88
N ALA A 7 12.07 20.47 -69.24
CA ALA A 7 11.16 19.54 -69.90
C ALA A 7 11.03 18.31 -68.98
N GLY A 8 9.80 17.97 -68.60
CA GLY A 8 9.51 16.77 -67.81
C GLY A 8 9.34 15.55 -68.70
N LEU A 9 9.53 14.35 -68.12
CA LEU A 9 8.81 13.12 -68.42
C LEU A 9 9.16 12.02 -67.41
N GLY A 10 8.12 11.51 -66.74
CA GLY A 10 7.92 10.10 -66.39
C GLY A 10 8.85 9.45 -65.36
N ALA A 11 8.44 9.46 -64.08
CA ALA A 11 8.95 8.52 -63.09
C ALA A 11 7.91 7.41 -62.86
N ALA A 12 8.17 6.23 -63.40
CA ALA A 12 7.66 4.97 -62.90
C ALA A 12 8.88 4.16 -62.43
N ALA A 13 9.10 4.12 -61.11
CA ALA A 13 10.01 3.18 -60.48
C ALA A 13 9.52 2.91 -59.06
N ALA A 14 9.13 1.66 -58.82
CA ALA A 14 8.69 1.14 -57.55
C ALA A 14 9.77 1.36 -56.49
N GLY A 15 9.47 2.20 -55.51
CA GLY A 15 10.30 2.39 -54.33
C GLY A 15 10.05 1.26 -53.33
N ILE A 16 11.03 0.35 -53.20
CA ILE A 16 11.21 -0.43 -51.97
C ILE A 16 11.46 0.60 -50.86
N ALA A 17 10.46 0.81 -50.01
CA ALA A 17 10.60 1.67 -48.84
C ALA A 17 11.52 0.97 -47.83
N CYS A 18 12.80 1.38 -47.81
CA CYS A 18 13.76 0.97 -46.80
C CYS A 18 13.21 1.23 -45.40
N MET A 19 13.15 0.18 -44.59
CA MET A 19 13.00 0.26 -43.14
C MET A 19 14.17 1.07 -42.57
N VAL A 20 13.90 2.27 -42.06
CA VAL A 20 14.84 2.92 -41.14
C VAL A 20 14.48 2.43 -39.74
N TRP A 21 15.14 1.36 -39.31
CA TRP A 21 15.06 0.88 -37.94
C TRP A 21 16.28 1.42 -37.17
N ALA A 22 16.14 2.65 -36.70
CA ALA A 22 17.07 3.27 -35.76
C ALA A 22 16.27 3.56 -34.49
N GLY A 23 16.57 2.86 -33.41
CA GLY A 23 15.98 3.16 -32.11
C GLY A 23 15.98 1.97 -31.16
N THR A 24 17.01 1.91 -30.33
CA THR A 24 16.88 1.52 -28.91
C THR A 24 15.61 2.11 -28.30
N ALA A 25 15.11 1.49 -27.23
CA ALA A 25 13.86 1.74 -26.47
C ALA A 25 13.56 3.19 -26.00
N ALA A 26 14.17 4.23 -26.57
CA ALA A 26 14.10 5.63 -26.14
C ALA A 26 13.16 6.52 -26.99
N GLY A 27 12.20 5.94 -27.73
CA GLY A 27 11.28 6.72 -28.59
C GLY A 27 9.79 6.38 -28.49
N ALA A 28 9.41 5.46 -27.60
CA ALA A 28 8.01 5.10 -27.39
C ALA A 28 7.45 5.86 -26.19
N THR A 29 7.40 7.20 -26.27
CA THR A 29 6.35 7.91 -25.53
C THR A 29 5.02 7.42 -26.09
N GLY A 30 4.06 7.09 -25.21
CA GLY A 30 2.80 6.41 -25.53
C GLY A 30 1.80 7.18 -26.40
N ASP A 31 2.25 7.73 -27.53
CA ASP A 31 1.38 8.29 -28.55
C ASP A 31 0.63 7.14 -29.22
N GLN A 32 -0.70 7.18 -29.11
CA GLN A 32 -1.59 6.30 -29.86
C GLN A 32 -1.25 6.37 -31.36
N PHE A 33 -1.17 5.21 -32.02
CA PHE A 33 -0.99 5.17 -33.46
C PHE A 33 -2.07 6.00 -34.16
N MET A 34 -1.67 6.90 -35.06
CA MET A 34 -2.54 7.90 -35.67
C MET A 34 -3.56 7.29 -36.64
N ASP A 35 -3.33 6.07 -37.11
CA ASP A 35 -4.11 5.38 -38.13
C ASP A 35 -5.10 4.34 -37.59
N LEU A 36 -5.40 4.36 -36.28
CA LEU A 36 -6.37 3.44 -35.66
C LEU A 36 -7.83 3.82 -35.85
N LYS A 37 -8.14 4.98 -36.46
CA LYS A 37 -9.53 5.45 -36.65
C LYS A 37 -10.43 4.44 -37.36
N GLY A 38 -9.89 3.61 -38.26
CA GLY A 38 -10.63 2.54 -38.95
C GLY A 38 -10.65 1.18 -38.23
N ALA A 39 -9.88 1.02 -37.15
CA ALA A 39 -9.67 -0.25 -36.45
C ALA A 39 -9.87 -0.12 -34.93
N GLN A 40 -10.82 0.72 -34.51
CA GLN A 40 -11.11 0.99 -33.09
C GLN A 40 -11.45 -0.29 -32.31
N TRP A 41 -12.07 -1.27 -32.97
CA TRP A 41 -12.37 -2.60 -32.40
C TRP A 41 -11.12 -3.38 -31.95
N ALA A 42 -9.94 -3.04 -32.47
CA ALA A 42 -8.65 -3.65 -32.13
C ALA A 42 -7.70 -2.68 -31.40
N ALA A 43 -8.08 -1.41 -31.20
CA ALA A 43 -7.19 -0.38 -30.67
C ALA A 43 -6.61 -0.74 -29.29
N ASP A 44 -7.44 -1.30 -28.40
CA ASP A 44 -7.01 -1.75 -27.08
C ASP A 44 -5.96 -2.87 -27.17
N SER A 45 -6.18 -3.86 -28.04
CA SER A 45 -5.24 -4.96 -28.24
C SER A 45 -3.94 -4.50 -28.88
N ILE A 46 -4.01 -3.60 -29.87
CA ILE A 46 -2.84 -3.01 -30.50
C ILE A 46 -2.03 -2.20 -29.47
N THR A 47 -2.70 -1.40 -28.65
CA THR A 47 -2.06 -0.58 -27.62
C THR A 47 -1.44 -1.45 -26.53
N TYR A 48 -2.18 -2.47 -26.05
CA TYR A 48 -1.70 -3.46 -25.09
C TYR A 48 -0.41 -4.11 -25.58
N MET A 49 -0.42 -4.63 -26.80
CA MET A 49 0.75 -5.30 -27.38
C MET A 49 1.92 -4.34 -27.67
N ALA A 50 1.64 -3.08 -27.99
CA ALA A 50 2.66 -2.07 -28.27
C ALA A 50 3.36 -1.62 -26.98
N LYS A 51 2.61 -1.40 -25.89
CA LYS A 51 3.16 -1.08 -24.56
C LYS A 51 4.11 -2.19 -24.07
N ARG A 52 3.82 -3.45 -24.41
CA ARG A 52 4.68 -4.61 -24.09
C ARG A 52 5.94 -4.73 -24.96
N GLY A 53 6.07 -3.91 -26.01
CA GLY A 53 7.15 -4.01 -27.00
C GLY A 53 7.01 -5.20 -27.96
N THR A 54 5.89 -5.93 -27.88
CA THR A 54 5.63 -7.16 -28.63
C THR A 54 5.28 -6.88 -30.08
N VAL A 55 4.52 -5.81 -30.36
CA VAL A 55 4.25 -5.33 -31.72
C VAL A 55 4.87 -3.94 -31.93
N ALA A 56 5.35 -3.69 -33.13
CA ALA A 56 5.88 -2.39 -33.54
C ALA A 56 5.09 -1.81 -34.72
N GLY A 57 4.97 -0.48 -34.74
CA GLY A 57 4.51 0.27 -35.92
C GLY A 57 5.58 0.37 -37.01
N TYR A 58 5.23 1.04 -38.11
CA TYR A 58 6.13 1.32 -39.24
C TYR A 58 6.99 2.59 -39.04
N GLY A 59 7.00 3.15 -37.82
CA GLY A 59 7.54 4.48 -37.52
C GLY A 59 6.50 5.59 -37.76
N ASN A 60 6.84 6.82 -37.36
CA ASN A 60 6.01 8.03 -37.53
C ASN A 60 4.57 7.90 -36.99
N GLY A 61 4.36 7.09 -35.94
CA GLY A 61 3.04 6.88 -35.34
C GLY A 61 2.05 6.03 -36.18
N ILE A 62 2.52 5.22 -37.14
CA ILE A 62 1.65 4.42 -38.02
C ILE A 62 1.73 2.92 -37.70
N PHE A 63 0.59 2.23 -37.53
CA PHE A 63 0.52 0.78 -37.28
C PHE A 63 0.14 -0.06 -38.50
N LYS A 64 -0.65 0.48 -39.44
CA LYS A 64 -1.31 -0.19 -40.58
C LYS A 64 -2.22 -1.37 -40.17
N PRO A 65 -3.31 -1.12 -39.44
CA PRO A 65 -4.15 -2.20 -38.87
C PRO A 65 -4.75 -3.15 -39.91
N GLU A 66 -5.15 -2.64 -41.08
CA GLU A 66 -5.76 -3.42 -42.17
C GLU A 66 -4.74 -4.14 -43.08
N GLY A 67 -3.45 -3.85 -42.90
CA GLY A 67 -2.39 -4.53 -43.65
C GLY A 67 -2.31 -6.00 -43.26
N ALA A 68 -2.08 -6.88 -44.23
CA ALA A 68 -1.80 -8.29 -43.95
C ALA A 68 -0.55 -8.41 -43.06
N VAL A 69 -0.62 -9.26 -42.04
CA VAL A 69 0.56 -9.61 -41.23
C VAL A 69 1.32 -10.74 -41.92
N THR A 70 2.63 -10.58 -42.10
CA THR A 70 3.46 -11.63 -42.71
C THR A 70 3.79 -12.73 -41.71
N ARG A 71 4.15 -13.92 -42.20
CA ARG A 71 4.61 -15.04 -41.35
C ARG A 71 5.79 -14.65 -40.46
N ALA A 72 6.76 -13.90 -40.99
CA ALA A 72 7.89 -13.39 -40.22
C ALA A 72 7.45 -12.43 -39.11
N GLN A 73 6.51 -11.51 -39.39
CA GLN A 73 5.98 -10.58 -38.39
C GLN A 73 5.22 -11.32 -37.28
N ALA A 74 4.34 -12.27 -37.65
CA ALA A 74 3.57 -13.07 -36.70
C ALA A 74 4.48 -13.83 -35.72
N VAL A 75 5.53 -14.48 -36.24
CA VAL A 75 6.53 -15.17 -35.43
C VAL A 75 7.35 -14.22 -34.56
N THR A 76 7.75 -13.08 -35.12
CA THR A 76 8.50 -12.06 -34.40
C THR A 76 7.76 -11.58 -33.16
N PHE A 77 6.45 -11.36 -33.28
CA PHE A 77 5.62 -10.94 -32.14
C PHE A 77 5.61 -12.04 -31.06
N MET A 78 5.39 -13.30 -31.41
CA MET A 78 5.40 -14.41 -30.43
C MET A 78 6.76 -14.59 -29.75
N VAL A 79 7.87 -14.48 -30.50
CA VAL A 79 9.22 -14.64 -29.95
C VAL A 79 9.57 -13.50 -29.01
N ARG A 80 9.19 -12.27 -29.33
CA ARG A 80 9.42 -11.12 -28.43
C ARG A 80 8.63 -11.22 -27.14
N GLU A 81 7.44 -11.81 -27.19
CA GLU A 81 6.63 -12.05 -26.00
C GLU A 81 7.23 -13.17 -25.12
N LEU A 82 7.52 -14.32 -25.73
CA LEU A 82 7.83 -15.55 -24.97
C LEU A 82 9.33 -15.74 -24.73
N TYR A 83 10.19 -15.16 -25.56
CA TYR A 83 11.64 -15.38 -25.55
C TYR A 83 12.45 -14.08 -25.79
N PRO A 84 12.12 -12.94 -25.15
CA PRO A 84 12.75 -11.64 -25.43
C PRO A 84 14.27 -11.63 -25.26
N GLN A 85 14.82 -12.46 -24.36
CA GLN A 85 16.24 -12.51 -24.02
C GLN A 85 17.05 -13.53 -24.85
N GLN A 86 16.41 -14.28 -25.76
CA GLN A 86 17.05 -15.42 -26.45
C GLN A 86 17.39 -15.15 -27.92
N LEU A 87 17.50 -13.87 -28.30
CA LEU A 87 17.86 -13.43 -29.66
C LEU A 87 19.36 -13.58 -29.94
N ALA A 88 19.88 -14.81 -29.83
CA ALA A 88 21.25 -15.17 -30.19
C ALA A 88 21.33 -15.65 -31.66
N ASP A 89 22.51 -15.49 -32.27
CA ASP A 89 22.78 -16.03 -33.60
C ASP A 89 22.74 -17.57 -33.54
N SER A 90 21.97 -18.18 -34.44
CA SER A 90 21.95 -19.64 -34.63
C SER A 90 22.10 -20.01 -36.10
N ASP A 91 22.36 -21.30 -36.35
CA ASP A 91 22.53 -21.84 -37.69
C ASP A 91 21.27 -21.65 -38.56
N GLN A 92 21.50 -21.54 -39.87
CA GLN A 92 20.47 -21.23 -40.85
C GLN A 92 19.39 -22.30 -40.83
N THR A 93 18.16 -21.90 -40.49
CA THR A 93 17.07 -22.86 -40.24
C THR A 93 16.22 -23.13 -41.48
N TYR A 94 16.16 -22.18 -42.43
CA TYR A 94 15.34 -22.28 -43.64
C TYR A 94 16.09 -21.77 -44.88
N THR A 95 15.79 -22.33 -46.04
CA THR A 95 16.50 -22.06 -47.30
C THR A 95 16.24 -20.65 -47.85
N ASP A 96 15.08 -20.07 -47.55
CA ASP A 96 14.61 -18.76 -48.04
C ASP A 96 14.72 -17.64 -46.99
N VAL A 97 15.37 -17.89 -45.84
CA VAL A 97 15.61 -16.88 -44.79
C VAL A 97 17.10 -16.64 -44.62
N PRO A 98 17.72 -15.73 -45.42
CA PRO A 98 19.14 -15.43 -45.29
C PRO A 98 19.44 -14.70 -43.97
N ARG A 99 20.69 -14.77 -43.49
CA ARG A 99 21.15 -14.04 -42.28
C ARG A 99 20.93 -12.52 -42.34
N SER A 100 20.84 -11.96 -43.55
CA SER A 100 20.54 -10.55 -43.78
C SER A 100 19.06 -10.20 -43.66
N HIS A 101 18.17 -11.19 -43.55
CA HIS A 101 16.74 -10.94 -43.40
C HIS A 101 16.47 -10.23 -42.05
N PRO A 102 15.66 -9.16 -42.02
CA PRO A 102 15.44 -8.36 -40.81
C PRO A 102 14.94 -9.15 -39.59
N PHE A 103 14.22 -10.25 -39.82
CA PHE A 103 13.66 -11.11 -38.78
C PHE A 103 14.37 -12.47 -38.66
N TYR A 104 15.60 -12.59 -39.19
CA TYR A 104 16.34 -13.87 -39.19
C TYR A 104 16.45 -14.47 -37.78
N LYS A 105 16.77 -13.65 -36.78
CA LYS A 105 16.97 -14.09 -35.40
C LYS A 105 15.67 -14.64 -34.80
N GLU A 106 14.59 -13.88 -34.91
CA GLU A 106 13.29 -14.30 -34.38
C GLU A 106 12.77 -15.56 -35.07
N ILE A 107 12.87 -15.66 -36.40
CA ILE A 107 12.45 -16.85 -37.13
C ILE A 107 13.26 -18.08 -36.68
N SER A 108 14.57 -17.92 -36.48
CA SER A 108 15.44 -19.02 -36.02
C SER A 108 15.09 -19.48 -34.61
N VAL A 109 14.78 -18.56 -33.70
CA VAL A 109 14.30 -18.89 -32.34
C VAL A 109 12.96 -19.62 -32.42
N ALA A 110 12.01 -19.15 -33.22
CA ALA A 110 10.71 -19.78 -33.34
C ALA A 110 10.76 -21.19 -33.91
N ALA A 111 11.67 -21.45 -34.85
CA ALA A 111 11.89 -22.79 -35.38
C ALA A 111 12.48 -23.71 -34.30
N ARG A 112 13.49 -23.24 -33.56
CA ARG A 112 14.14 -23.97 -32.46
C ARG A 112 13.15 -24.31 -31.33
N MET A 113 12.28 -23.37 -30.98
CA MET A 113 11.26 -23.51 -29.94
C MET A 113 9.97 -24.18 -30.45
N GLY A 114 9.90 -24.58 -31.72
CA GLY A 114 8.72 -25.23 -32.29
C GLY A 114 7.46 -24.35 -32.42
N LEU A 115 7.60 -23.02 -32.36
CA LEU A 115 6.46 -22.08 -32.46
C LEU A 115 5.89 -22.08 -33.88
N ALA A 116 6.76 -22.13 -34.88
CA ALA A 116 6.39 -22.16 -36.29
C ALA A 116 7.28 -23.11 -37.09
N GLY A 117 6.65 -23.93 -37.93
CA GLY A 117 7.33 -24.82 -38.87
C GLY A 117 7.45 -24.20 -40.27
N GLY A 118 8.49 -24.62 -40.99
CA GLY A 118 8.62 -24.42 -42.43
C GLY A 118 7.81 -25.43 -43.24
N PHE A 119 7.93 -25.32 -44.55
CA PHE A 119 7.30 -26.19 -45.52
C PHE A 119 8.17 -27.42 -45.82
N PRO A 120 7.61 -28.50 -46.38
CA PRO A 120 8.36 -29.72 -46.70
C PRO A 120 9.56 -29.52 -47.64
N ASP A 121 9.59 -28.41 -48.38
CA ASP A 121 10.69 -28.01 -49.26
C ASP A 121 11.85 -27.29 -48.52
N GLY A 122 11.76 -27.16 -47.20
CA GLY A 122 12.77 -26.49 -46.37
C GLY A 122 12.68 -24.97 -46.33
N SER A 123 11.63 -24.38 -46.92
CA SER A 123 11.37 -22.94 -46.90
C SER A 123 10.48 -22.51 -45.72
N PHE A 124 10.44 -21.22 -45.40
CA PHE A 124 9.59 -20.64 -44.36
C PHE A 124 8.55 -19.65 -44.90
N HIS A 125 8.77 -19.08 -46.08
CA HIS A 125 7.98 -18.01 -46.69
C HIS A 125 7.79 -16.78 -45.78
N PRO A 126 8.89 -16.08 -45.39
CA PRO A 126 8.85 -15.04 -44.37
C PRO A 126 7.94 -13.85 -44.71
N ASP A 127 7.84 -13.49 -45.99
CA ASP A 127 7.07 -12.33 -46.47
C ASP A 127 5.63 -12.68 -46.89
N ALA A 128 5.26 -13.95 -46.88
CA ALA A 128 3.90 -14.37 -47.21
C ALA A 128 2.92 -13.94 -46.10
N PRO A 129 1.69 -13.48 -46.45
CA PRO A 129 0.63 -13.27 -45.47
C PRO A 129 0.34 -14.54 -44.68
N VAL A 130 0.18 -14.42 -43.35
CA VAL A 130 -0.25 -15.54 -42.52
C VAL A 130 -1.77 -15.70 -42.60
N SER A 131 -2.24 -16.94 -42.75
CA SER A 131 -3.66 -17.30 -42.74
C SER A 131 -4.23 -17.42 -41.32
N ARG A 132 -5.56 -17.50 -41.22
CA ARG A 132 -6.26 -17.75 -39.95
C ARG A 132 -5.91 -19.12 -39.39
N ALA A 133 -5.81 -20.14 -40.24
CA ALA A 133 -5.37 -21.48 -39.88
C ALA A 133 -3.94 -21.52 -39.32
N GLU A 134 -2.99 -20.87 -39.99
CA GLU A 134 -1.62 -20.75 -39.50
C GLU A 134 -1.55 -19.98 -38.19
N THR A 135 -2.31 -18.88 -38.07
CA THR A 135 -2.40 -18.12 -36.82
C THR A 135 -2.88 -19.00 -35.66
N ALA A 136 -3.92 -19.81 -35.89
CA ALA A 136 -4.41 -20.74 -34.88
C ALA A 136 -3.37 -21.79 -34.48
N ALA A 137 -2.67 -22.36 -35.46
CA ALA A 137 -1.62 -23.33 -35.23
C ALA A 137 -0.40 -22.72 -34.49
N PHE A 138 -0.03 -21.49 -34.84
CA PHE A 138 1.08 -20.75 -34.24
C PHE A 138 0.81 -20.48 -32.76
N LEU A 139 -0.34 -19.88 -32.44
CA LEU A 139 -0.70 -19.53 -31.07
C LEU A 139 -0.95 -20.77 -30.20
N THR A 140 -1.57 -21.82 -30.75
CA THR A 140 -1.77 -23.09 -30.03
C THR A 140 -0.45 -23.72 -29.61
N ARG A 141 0.55 -23.77 -30.51
CA ARG A 141 1.88 -24.29 -30.18
C ARG A 141 2.64 -23.37 -29.24
N ALA A 142 2.63 -22.07 -29.51
CA ALA A 142 3.42 -21.11 -28.75
C ALA A 142 3.05 -21.06 -27.27
N TYR A 143 1.76 -21.24 -26.95
CA TYR A 143 1.25 -21.24 -25.58
C TYR A 143 0.84 -22.64 -25.09
N ALA A 144 1.17 -23.69 -25.84
CA ALA A 144 0.81 -25.09 -25.53
C ALA A 144 -0.67 -25.28 -25.14
N LEU A 145 -1.58 -24.58 -25.83
CA LEU A 145 -3.00 -24.49 -25.49
C LEU A 145 -3.67 -25.87 -25.58
N GLN A 146 -4.53 -26.16 -24.61
CA GLN A 146 -5.36 -27.36 -24.57
C GLN A 146 -6.81 -27.03 -24.96
N SER A 147 -7.56 -28.02 -25.44
CA SER A 147 -8.98 -27.83 -25.78
C SER A 147 -9.81 -27.41 -24.56
N GLY A 148 -10.68 -26.42 -24.75
CA GLY A 148 -11.64 -25.97 -23.75
C GLY A 148 -12.94 -26.78 -23.80
N GLU A 149 -13.90 -26.40 -22.95
CA GLU A 149 -15.18 -27.11 -22.78
C GLU A 149 -16.27 -26.68 -23.76
N ARG A 150 -16.09 -25.56 -24.47
CA ARG A 150 -17.12 -25.03 -25.38
C ARG A 150 -17.18 -25.87 -26.65
N ALA A 151 -18.33 -26.50 -26.88
CA ALA A 151 -18.64 -27.08 -28.18
C ALA A 151 -18.84 -25.95 -29.21
N VAL A 152 -17.93 -25.84 -30.18
CA VAL A 152 -18.05 -24.91 -31.31
C VAL A 152 -17.96 -25.72 -32.61
N SER A 153 -18.99 -25.60 -33.45
CA SER A 153 -19.01 -26.22 -34.78
C SER A 153 -18.83 -25.14 -35.84
N LEU A 154 -17.78 -25.26 -36.65
CA LEU A 154 -17.44 -24.34 -37.76
C LEU A 154 -17.56 -25.10 -39.08
N SER A 155 -18.36 -24.58 -40.01
CA SER A 155 -18.85 -25.32 -41.18
C SER A 155 -17.78 -25.74 -42.19
N ASP A 156 -16.60 -25.12 -42.16
CA ASP A 156 -15.53 -25.26 -43.15
C ASP A 156 -14.18 -25.73 -42.56
N THR A 157 -14.18 -26.28 -41.34
CA THR A 157 -12.93 -26.62 -40.62
C THR A 157 -12.68 -28.11 -40.44
N ALA A 158 -13.71 -28.96 -40.48
CA ALA A 158 -13.63 -30.36 -40.04
C ALA A 158 -12.58 -31.20 -40.79
N THR A 159 -12.38 -30.94 -42.09
CA THR A 159 -11.40 -31.65 -42.94
C THR A 159 -10.13 -30.83 -43.19
N HIS A 160 -9.99 -29.65 -42.58
CA HIS A 160 -8.86 -28.76 -42.78
C HIS A 160 -7.64 -29.23 -41.98
N TRP A 161 -6.41 -29.05 -42.48
CA TRP A 161 -5.18 -29.48 -41.78
C TRP A 161 -5.03 -28.85 -40.39
N ALA A 162 -5.58 -27.64 -40.22
CA ALA A 162 -5.59 -26.90 -38.96
C ALA A 162 -6.85 -27.15 -38.10
N ALA A 163 -7.66 -28.19 -38.37
CA ALA A 163 -8.88 -28.48 -37.62
C ALA A 163 -8.64 -28.54 -36.10
N ALA A 164 -7.59 -29.25 -35.66
CA ALA A 164 -7.25 -29.39 -34.26
C ALA A 164 -6.90 -28.04 -33.56
N PRO A 165 -5.92 -27.24 -34.03
CA PRO A 165 -5.62 -25.96 -33.40
C PRO A 165 -6.77 -24.94 -33.48
N ILE A 166 -7.57 -24.96 -34.56
CA ILE A 166 -8.79 -24.13 -34.65
C ILE A 166 -9.80 -24.58 -33.58
N GLY A 167 -9.98 -25.89 -33.39
CA GLY A 167 -10.81 -26.46 -32.34
C GLY A 167 -10.36 -26.05 -30.94
N VAL A 168 -9.05 -26.11 -30.66
CA VAL A 168 -8.46 -25.67 -29.39
C VAL A 168 -8.78 -24.20 -29.10
N MET A 169 -8.48 -23.30 -30.03
CA MET A 169 -8.71 -21.88 -29.78
C MET A 169 -10.21 -21.51 -29.72
N SER A 170 -11.05 -22.14 -30.54
CA SER A 170 -12.50 -21.84 -30.56
C SER A 170 -13.23 -22.40 -29.33
N SER A 171 -12.85 -23.58 -28.85
CA SER A 171 -13.40 -24.18 -27.62
C SER A 171 -13.03 -23.39 -26.35
N ASN A 172 -11.96 -22.61 -26.38
CA ASN A 172 -11.60 -21.64 -25.34
C ASN A 172 -12.18 -20.23 -25.59
N GLY A 173 -12.96 -20.02 -26.65
CA GLY A 173 -13.53 -18.71 -27.00
C GLY A 173 -12.52 -17.66 -27.50
N LEU A 174 -11.28 -18.07 -27.82
CA LEU A 174 -10.21 -17.17 -28.24
C LEU A 174 -10.39 -16.69 -29.69
N ILE A 175 -11.01 -17.52 -30.52
CA ILE A 175 -11.38 -17.23 -31.91
C ILE A 175 -12.85 -17.59 -32.17
N GLY A 176 -13.44 -16.95 -33.19
CA GLY A 176 -14.81 -17.21 -33.63
C GLY A 176 -14.94 -17.25 -35.15
N GLY A 177 -16.05 -17.82 -35.61
CA GLY A 177 -16.47 -17.82 -37.01
C GLY A 177 -17.21 -16.53 -37.40
N TYR A 178 -17.50 -16.40 -38.69
CA TYR A 178 -18.35 -15.37 -39.26
C TYR A 178 -19.84 -15.66 -39.00
N ALA A 179 -20.71 -14.69 -39.26
CA ALA A 179 -22.16 -14.82 -39.04
C ALA A 179 -22.80 -15.96 -39.87
N ASP A 180 -22.14 -16.41 -40.94
CA ASP A 180 -22.54 -17.55 -41.77
C ASP A 180 -22.08 -18.92 -41.21
N GLY A 181 -21.44 -18.93 -40.03
CA GLY A 181 -20.95 -20.15 -39.38
C GLY A 181 -19.60 -20.67 -39.90
N ALA A 182 -19.00 -20.01 -40.90
CA ALA A 182 -17.69 -20.38 -41.44
C ALA A 182 -16.55 -19.73 -40.64
N TYR A 183 -15.39 -20.38 -40.57
CA TYR A 183 -14.16 -19.82 -40.00
C TYR A 183 -13.26 -19.15 -41.04
N ARG A 184 -13.32 -19.63 -42.29
CA ARG A 184 -12.48 -19.23 -43.44
C ARG A 184 -10.99 -19.44 -43.14
N PRO A 185 -10.53 -20.68 -42.94
CA PRO A 185 -9.17 -20.98 -42.47
C PRO A 185 -8.06 -20.40 -43.34
N ASP A 186 -8.24 -20.36 -44.67
CA ASP A 186 -7.24 -19.87 -45.62
C ASP A 186 -7.23 -18.35 -45.83
N LYS A 187 -8.18 -17.63 -45.21
CA LYS A 187 -8.20 -16.16 -45.30
C LYS A 187 -6.98 -15.59 -44.57
N SER A 188 -6.28 -14.66 -45.20
CA SER A 188 -5.19 -13.90 -44.56
C SER A 188 -5.68 -13.07 -43.38
N VAL A 189 -4.81 -12.93 -42.38
CA VAL A 189 -5.06 -12.19 -41.14
C VAL A 189 -4.47 -10.78 -41.25
N THR A 190 -5.22 -9.78 -40.83
CA THR A 190 -4.70 -8.41 -40.72
C THR A 190 -3.86 -8.24 -39.46
N ARG A 191 -3.00 -7.21 -39.41
CA ARG A 191 -2.21 -6.88 -38.21
C ARG A 191 -3.10 -6.62 -37.00
N ALA A 192 -4.25 -5.98 -37.18
CA ALA A 192 -5.24 -5.77 -36.13
C ALA A 192 -5.85 -7.10 -35.62
N GLU A 193 -6.27 -7.99 -36.54
CA GLU A 193 -6.81 -9.31 -36.17
C GLU A 193 -5.77 -10.14 -35.40
N PHE A 194 -4.51 -10.15 -35.85
CA PHE A 194 -3.43 -10.88 -35.16
C PHE A 194 -3.17 -10.33 -33.75
N ALA A 195 -3.12 -9.00 -33.59
CA ALA A 195 -2.96 -8.38 -32.27
C ALA A 195 -4.09 -8.76 -31.31
N VAL A 196 -5.34 -8.81 -31.80
CA VAL A 196 -6.50 -9.24 -31.01
C VAL A 196 -6.40 -10.71 -30.61
N PHE A 197 -6.04 -11.61 -31.52
CA PHE A 197 -5.88 -13.03 -31.19
C PHE A 197 -4.79 -13.25 -30.14
N MET A 198 -3.63 -12.63 -30.31
CA MET A 198 -2.53 -12.77 -29.36
C MET A 198 -2.88 -12.18 -27.98
N THR A 199 -3.52 -11.01 -27.94
CA THR A 199 -3.98 -10.39 -26.68
C THR A 199 -4.96 -11.30 -25.93
N ARG A 200 -5.91 -11.94 -26.64
CA ARG A 200 -6.85 -12.89 -26.05
C ARG A 200 -6.14 -14.09 -25.44
N VAL A 201 -5.16 -14.65 -26.14
CA VAL A 201 -4.38 -15.80 -25.65
C VAL A 201 -3.59 -15.43 -24.41
N ILE A 202 -2.90 -14.29 -24.40
CA ILE A 202 -2.14 -13.82 -23.24
C ILE A 202 -3.06 -13.64 -22.03
N ARG A 203 -4.20 -12.95 -22.20
CA ARG A 203 -5.17 -12.74 -21.12
C ARG A 203 -5.76 -14.05 -20.60
N PHE A 204 -6.01 -15.01 -21.50
CA PHE A 204 -6.50 -16.33 -21.13
C PHE A 204 -5.47 -17.11 -20.29
N GLU A 205 -4.21 -17.14 -20.71
CA GLU A 205 -3.15 -17.83 -19.97
C GLU A 205 -2.86 -17.16 -18.62
N ARG A 206 -2.95 -15.83 -18.54
CA ARG A 206 -2.87 -15.10 -17.27
C ARG A 206 -4.02 -15.48 -16.32
N ALA A 207 -5.26 -15.52 -16.82
CA ALA A 207 -6.41 -15.94 -16.03
C ALA A 207 -6.26 -17.39 -15.52
N ASN A 208 -5.80 -18.31 -16.37
CA ASN A 208 -5.52 -19.69 -15.99
C ASN A 208 -4.42 -19.78 -14.92
N ALA A 209 -3.35 -19.00 -15.06
CA ALA A 209 -2.26 -18.95 -14.09
C ALA A 209 -2.75 -18.43 -12.72
N ILE A 210 -3.58 -17.38 -12.71
CA ILE A 210 -4.22 -16.86 -11.49
C ILE A 210 -5.11 -17.93 -10.84
N GLN A 211 -5.97 -18.58 -11.63
CA GLN A 211 -6.88 -19.61 -11.13
C GLN A 211 -6.11 -20.81 -10.54
N ALA A 212 -5.01 -21.22 -11.18
CA ALA A 212 -4.13 -22.28 -10.70
C ALA A 212 -3.18 -21.83 -9.57
N GLN A 213 -3.14 -20.54 -9.24
CA GLN A 213 -2.15 -19.92 -8.37
C GLN A 213 -0.69 -20.20 -8.80
N ASP A 214 -0.47 -20.33 -10.11
CA ASP A 214 0.85 -20.49 -10.72
C ASP A 214 1.47 -19.12 -10.98
N TRP A 215 2.06 -18.55 -9.92
CA TRP A 215 2.62 -17.19 -9.95
C TRP A 215 3.83 -17.07 -10.87
N ASP A 216 4.63 -18.12 -11.02
CA ASP A 216 5.79 -18.10 -11.92
C ASP A 216 5.31 -18.03 -13.38
N LYS A 217 4.25 -18.78 -13.72
CA LYS A 217 3.61 -18.67 -15.03
C LYS A 217 2.94 -17.32 -15.24
N LEU A 218 2.22 -16.77 -14.26
CA LEU A 218 1.64 -15.43 -14.38
C LEU A 218 2.72 -14.36 -14.63
N MET A 219 3.80 -14.38 -13.84
CA MET A 219 4.92 -13.44 -13.99
C MET A 219 5.64 -13.59 -15.32
N SER A 220 5.68 -14.80 -15.92
CA SER A 220 6.22 -14.99 -17.27
C SER A 220 5.43 -14.25 -18.35
N TYR A 221 4.17 -13.92 -18.08
CA TYR A 221 3.31 -13.06 -18.91
C TYR A 221 3.22 -11.63 -18.40
N MET A 222 4.03 -11.24 -17.41
CA MET A 222 4.13 -9.85 -16.97
C MET A 222 5.36 -9.19 -17.60
N THR A 223 5.19 -7.98 -18.10
CA THR A 223 6.33 -7.12 -18.46
C THR A 223 7.05 -6.65 -17.19
N VAL A 224 8.29 -6.18 -17.36
CA VAL A 224 9.03 -5.51 -16.28
C VAL A 224 8.23 -4.33 -15.72
N SER A 225 7.54 -3.57 -16.58
CA SER A 225 6.64 -2.47 -16.19
C SER A 225 5.52 -2.95 -15.27
N GLU A 226 4.81 -4.02 -15.64
CA GLU A 226 3.73 -4.59 -14.82
C GLU A 226 4.25 -5.10 -13.47
N GLN A 227 5.42 -5.74 -13.47
CA GLN A 227 6.06 -6.24 -12.25
C GLN A 227 6.48 -5.11 -11.31
N VAL A 228 7.15 -4.08 -11.83
CA VAL A 228 7.52 -2.88 -11.06
C VAL A 228 6.28 -2.16 -10.56
N GLY A 229 5.22 -2.08 -11.36
CA GLY A 229 3.92 -1.52 -10.95
C GLY A 229 3.38 -2.13 -9.67
N GLN A 230 3.47 -3.46 -9.55
CA GLN A 230 3.04 -4.19 -8.35
C GLN A 230 3.84 -3.83 -7.10
N MET A 231 5.05 -3.27 -7.25
CA MET A 231 5.93 -2.84 -6.17
C MET A 231 5.68 -1.37 -5.74
N LEU A 232 4.65 -0.70 -6.28
CA LEU A 232 4.33 0.69 -5.96
C LEU A 232 2.97 0.82 -5.28
N MET A 233 2.93 1.63 -4.22
CA MET A 233 1.70 1.97 -3.50
C MET A 233 1.66 3.49 -3.22
N PRO A 234 1.23 4.32 -4.18
CA PRO A 234 1.08 5.76 -3.96
C PRO A 234 -0.11 6.09 -3.03
N ASP A 235 -0.11 7.32 -2.51
CA ASP A 235 -1.32 7.91 -1.94
C ASP A 235 -2.12 8.66 -3.01
N ILE A 236 -3.42 8.81 -2.76
CA ILE A 236 -4.31 9.64 -3.59
C ILE A 236 -4.96 10.74 -2.75
N ARG A 237 -4.29 11.29 -1.73
CA ARG A 237 -4.89 12.26 -0.78
C ARG A 237 -5.58 13.42 -1.49
N GLU A 238 -4.91 13.96 -2.49
CA GLU A 238 -5.40 15.09 -3.27
C GLU A 238 -5.18 14.89 -4.76
N TRP A 239 -6.11 15.44 -5.54
CA TRP A 239 -6.00 15.56 -6.98
C TRP A 239 -6.22 17.02 -7.36
N LYS A 240 -5.24 17.64 -8.03
CA LYS A 240 -5.27 19.07 -8.39
C LYS A 240 -5.55 19.99 -7.19
N GLY A 241 -4.95 19.67 -6.04
CA GLY A 241 -5.08 20.43 -4.80
C GLY A 241 -6.44 20.32 -4.09
N GLN A 242 -7.26 19.34 -4.45
CA GLN A 242 -8.54 19.05 -3.78
C GLN A 242 -8.54 17.65 -3.20
N PRO A 243 -9.16 17.41 -2.03
CA PRO A 243 -9.29 16.07 -1.46
C PRO A 243 -9.96 15.09 -2.43
N THR A 244 -9.30 13.94 -2.68
CA THR A 244 -9.82 12.93 -3.59
C THR A 244 -10.81 12.02 -2.87
N ARG A 245 -12.11 12.19 -3.15
CA ARG A 245 -13.19 11.36 -2.57
C ARG A 245 -13.92 10.51 -3.59
N THR A 246 -13.62 10.70 -4.87
CA THR A 246 -14.22 9.94 -5.96
C THR A 246 -13.14 9.53 -6.95
N LEU A 247 -13.38 8.40 -7.61
CA LEU A 247 -12.56 7.97 -8.73
C LEU A 247 -12.68 9.00 -9.86
N ASN A 248 -11.54 9.37 -10.45
CA ASN A 248 -11.47 10.29 -11.58
C ASN A 248 -10.56 9.71 -12.67
N GLU A 249 -10.67 10.25 -13.89
CA GLU A 249 -9.92 9.74 -15.06
C GLU A 249 -8.40 9.77 -14.88
N GLY A 250 -7.87 10.70 -14.08
CA GLY A 250 -6.45 10.75 -13.78
C GLY A 250 -5.99 9.55 -12.97
N ILE A 251 -6.75 9.19 -11.92
CA ILE A 251 -6.45 8.02 -11.08
C ILE A 251 -6.58 6.73 -11.90
N LYS A 252 -7.61 6.63 -12.75
CA LYS A 252 -7.76 5.49 -13.68
C LYS A 252 -6.53 5.37 -14.57
N ALA A 253 -6.12 6.47 -15.22
CA ALA A 253 -4.93 6.49 -16.05
C ALA A 253 -3.69 6.06 -15.27
N THR A 254 -3.48 6.55 -14.03
CA THR A 254 -2.36 6.11 -13.19
C THR A 254 -2.38 4.62 -12.90
N ILE A 255 -3.55 4.02 -12.60
CA ILE A 255 -3.70 2.58 -12.41
C ILE A 255 -3.29 1.83 -13.68
N HIS A 256 -3.81 2.24 -14.84
CA HIS A 256 -3.62 1.55 -16.12
C HIS A 256 -2.25 1.78 -16.77
N ASP A 257 -1.60 2.91 -16.49
CA ASP A 257 -0.31 3.27 -17.09
C ASP A 257 0.89 2.77 -16.29
N GLN A 258 0.71 2.58 -14.97
CA GLN A 258 1.78 2.14 -14.06
C GLN A 258 1.52 0.74 -13.48
N ASP A 259 0.40 0.08 -13.80
CA ASP A 259 0.04 -1.26 -13.34
C ASP A 259 0.17 -1.42 -11.82
N LEU A 260 -0.34 -0.42 -11.08
CA LEU A 260 -0.08 -0.24 -9.65
C LEU A 260 -0.44 -1.46 -8.79
N GLY A 261 0.36 -1.67 -7.74
CA GLY A 261 0.17 -2.73 -6.76
C GLY A 261 -0.92 -2.41 -5.73
N GLY A 262 -1.14 -1.13 -5.44
CA GLY A 262 -2.14 -0.68 -4.49
C GLY A 262 -2.18 0.83 -4.26
N PHE A 263 -3.00 1.26 -3.31
CA PHE A 263 -3.05 2.62 -2.79
C PHE A 263 -3.14 2.63 -1.26
N ILE A 264 -2.57 3.67 -0.65
CA ILE A 264 -2.86 4.06 0.73
C ILE A 264 -3.91 5.18 0.74
N LEU A 265 -4.91 5.03 1.61
CA LEU A 265 -5.95 6.02 1.87
C LEU A 265 -5.72 6.76 3.18
N PHE A 266 -6.11 8.02 3.20
CA PHE A 266 -5.99 8.92 4.35
C PHE A 266 -7.34 9.58 4.67
N GLU A 267 -7.38 10.34 5.76
CA GLU A 267 -8.56 11.13 6.17
C GLU A 267 -9.12 12.00 5.04
N LYS A 268 -8.26 12.61 4.21
CA LYS A 268 -8.69 13.42 3.06
C LYS A 268 -9.53 12.63 2.04
N ASN A 269 -9.35 11.32 1.97
CA ASN A 269 -10.08 10.44 1.08
C ASN A 269 -11.47 10.03 1.61
N ILE A 270 -11.77 10.36 2.86
CA ILE A 270 -12.89 9.78 3.59
C ILE A 270 -13.79 10.90 4.11
N ALA A 271 -15.01 10.97 3.58
CA ALA A 271 -16.08 11.79 4.10
C ALA A 271 -17.04 10.99 4.99
N ASN A 272 -17.34 9.76 4.60
CA ASN A 272 -18.20 8.82 5.33
C ASN A 272 -18.01 7.38 4.78
N ALA A 273 -18.63 6.41 5.44
CA ALA A 273 -18.53 4.99 5.10
C ALA A 273 -19.05 4.65 3.68
N GLU A 274 -20.16 5.24 3.25
CA GLU A 274 -20.73 4.98 1.92
C GLU A 274 -19.82 5.47 0.79
N GLN A 275 -19.28 6.69 0.96
CA GLN A 275 -18.39 7.29 -0.02
C GLN A 275 -17.08 6.51 -0.15
N VAL A 276 -16.43 6.13 0.95
CA VAL A 276 -15.17 5.38 0.86
C VAL A 276 -15.40 3.98 0.30
N THR A 277 -16.52 3.31 0.63
CA THR A 277 -16.89 2.02 0.03
C THR A 277 -17.12 2.14 -1.48
N THR A 278 -17.71 3.24 -1.94
CA THR A 278 -17.86 3.53 -3.37
C THR A 278 -16.51 3.76 -4.04
N LEU A 279 -15.61 4.50 -3.39
CA LEU A 279 -14.26 4.76 -3.90
C LEU A 279 -13.44 3.45 -4.00
N THR A 280 -13.40 2.64 -2.95
CA THR A 280 -12.64 1.37 -2.94
C THR A 280 -13.20 0.36 -3.93
N HIS A 281 -14.53 0.27 -4.06
CA HIS A 281 -15.16 -0.53 -5.10
C HIS A 281 -14.77 -0.07 -6.51
N GLY A 282 -14.80 1.25 -6.76
CA GLY A 282 -14.36 1.83 -8.03
C GLY A 282 -12.88 1.55 -8.33
N LEU A 283 -11.99 1.72 -7.35
CA LEU A 283 -10.57 1.42 -7.50
C LEU A 283 -10.35 -0.06 -7.87
N GLN A 284 -11.04 -0.99 -7.19
CA GLN A 284 -10.93 -2.42 -7.50
C GLN A 284 -11.53 -2.81 -8.85
N ALA A 285 -12.54 -2.07 -9.34
CA ALA A 285 -13.11 -2.27 -10.67
C ALA A 285 -12.17 -1.81 -11.80
N GLU A 286 -11.32 -0.83 -11.52
CA GLU A 286 -10.25 -0.40 -12.44
C GLU A 286 -9.01 -1.27 -12.34
N ALA A 287 -8.84 -2.02 -11.24
CA ALA A 287 -7.79 -3.01 -11.12
C ALA A 287 -8.02 -4.10 -12.18
N GLY A 288 -7.01 -4.35 -13.03
CA GLY A 288 -7.08 -5.33 -14.12
C GLY A 288 -7.26 -6.77 -13.63
N ASP A 289 -6.46 -7.69 -14.14
CA ASP A 289 -6.49 -9.08 -13.66
C ASP A 289 -5.80 -9.26 -12.30
N ILE A 290 -4.94 -8.32 -11.89
CA ILE A 290 -4.31 -8.28 -10.57
C ILE A 290 -5.00 -7.20 -9.70
N PRO A 291 -5.69 -7.58 -8.61
CA PRO A 291 -6.37 -6.64 -7.71
C PRO A 291 -5.40 -5.69 -7.00
N LEU A 292 -5.88 -4.52 -6.58
CA LEU A 292 -5.10 -3.56 -5.80
C LEU A 292 -5.07 -3.96 -4.31
N PHE A 293 -3.95 -3.70 -3.62
CA PHE A 293 -3.99 -3.53 -2.17
C PHE A 293 -4.58 -2.16 -1.84
N LEU A 294 -5.60 -2.12 -0.98
CA LEU A 294 -6.12 -0.86 -0.44
C LEU A 294 -5.81 -0.81 1.06
N GLY A 295 -4.87 0.07 1.41
CA GLY A 295 -4.30 0.21 2.74
C GLY A 295 -4.70 1.48 3.46
N ILE A 296 -4.60 1.48 4.79
CA ILE A 296 -4.87 2.65 5.65
C ILE A 296 -4.10 2.54 6.97
N ASP A 297 -3.89 3.67 7.65
CA ASP A 297 -3.46 3.70 9.06
C ASP A 297 -4.68 3.75 9.98
N GLN A 298 -5.19 2.60 10.43
CA GLN A 298 -6.31 2.50 11.37
C GLN A 298 -5.85 1.90 12.72
N GLU A 299 -4.77 2.45 13.30
CA GLU A 299 -4.16 1.98 14.56
C GLU A 299 -5.10 2.02 15.78
N GLY A 300 -6.12 2.89 15.76
CA GLY A 300 -6.94 3.21 16.92
C GLY A 300 -6.37 4.37 17.75
N GLY A 301 -7.12 4.81 18.77
CA GLY A 301 -6.75 5.92 19.62
C GLY A 301 -6.59 7.23 18.84
N VAL A 302 -5.36 7.76 18.81
CA VAL A 302 -5.00 9.04 18.17
C VAL A 302 -4.80 8.94 16.66
N ILE A 303 -4.55 7.74 16.11
CA ILE A 303 -4.43 7.50 14.66
C ILE A 303 -5.62 6.65 14.21
N LYS A 304 -6.65 7.32 13.69
CA LYS A 304 -7.87 6.71 13.17
C LYS A 304 -8.44 7.56 12.04
N ARG A 305 -9.13 6.93 11.10
CA ARG A 305 -9.55 7.54 9.84
C ARG A 305 -11.01 7.30 9.48
N ILE A 306 -11.66 6.28 10.04
CA ILE A 306 -13.05 5.89 9.69
C ILE A 306 -14.08 6.78 10.42
N PRO A 307 -14.85 7.63 9.71
CA PRO A 307 -15.93 8.40 10.31
C PRO A 307 -17.11 7.48 10.67
N GLY A 308 -17.68 7.65 11.85
CA GLY A 308 -18.77 6.81 12.36
C GLY A 308 -18.34 5.41 12.84
N GLY A 309 -17.10 5.00 12.54
CA GLY A 309 -16.50 3.76 13.02
C GLY A 309 -16.21 3.77 14.52
N THR A 310 -15.75 2.63 15.01
CA THR A 310 -15.46 2.44 16.43
C THR A 310 -14.21 3.23 16.85
N ASN A 311 -14.32 4.04 17.91
CA ASN A 311 -13.26 4.90 18.44
C ASN A 311 -12.47 4.16 19.52
N LEU A 312 -11.73 3.12 19.12
CA LEU A 312 -10.87 2.36 20.05
C LEU A 312 -10.01 3.31 20.92
N PRO A 313 -9.89 3.07 22.24
CA PRO A 313 -9.14 3.93 23.16
C PRO A 313 -7.65 4.13 22.82
N GLY A 314 -7.04 3.20 22.08
CA GLY A 314 -5.66 3.28 21.60
C GLY A 314 -4.72 2.28 22.26
N GLN A 315 -3.50 2.21 21.76
CA GLN A 315 -2.56 1.16 22.12
C GLN A 315 -2.05 1.26 23.55
N MET A 316 -1.70 2.46 24.02
CA MET A 316 -1.31 2.63 25.42
C MET A 316 -2.45 2.35 26.41
N ALA A 317 -3.71 2.58 26.01
CA ALA A 317 -4.87 2.20 26.81
C ALA A 317 -4.99 0.65 26.92
N LEU A 318 -4.81 -0.07 25.81
CA LEU A 318 -4.71 -1.54 25.83
C LEU A 318 -3.53 -2.02 26.68
N GLY A 319 -2.40 -1.32 26.62
CA GLY A 319 -1.25 -1.52 27.49
C GLY A 319 -1.61 -1.39 28.97
N ALA A 320 -2.37 -0.35 29.33
CA ALA A 320 -2.81 -0.12 30.70
C ALA A 320 -3.81 -1.18 31.19
N ALA A 321 -4.69 -1.64 30.30
CA ALA A 321 -5.65 -2.71 30.58
C ALA A 321 -4.98 -4.08 30.72
N ARG A 322 -3.84 -4.32 30.05
CA ARG A 322 -3.04 -5.57 30.06
C ARG A 322 -3.79 -6.84 29.64
N ASP A 323 -4.99 -6.70 29.08
CA ASP A 323 -5.83 -7.81 28.67
C ASP A 323 -5.59 -8.16 27.20
N THR A 324 -5.00 -9.33 26.99
CA THR A 324 -4.68 -9.85 25.65
C THR A 324 -5.94 -10.16 24.84
N SER A 325 -7.04 -10.53 25.49
CA SER A 325 -8.31 -10.80 24.79
C SER A 325 -8.94 -9.52 24.24
N LEU A 326 -8.78 -8.39 24.95
CA LEU A 326 -9.23 -7.09 24.46
C LEU A 326 -8.38 -6.58 23.28
N ALA A 327 -7.08 -6.85 23.27
CA ALA A 327 -6.21 -6.53 22.13
C ALA A 327 -6.58 -7.36 20.88
N GLU A 328 -6.86 -8.66 21.04
CA GLU A 328 -7.36 -9.50 19.94
C GLU A 328 -8.74 -9.03 19.45
N ALA A 329 -9.65 -8.67 20.35
CA ALA A 329 -10.96 -8.12 20.00
C ALA A 329 -10.86 -6.77 19.27
N ALA A 330 -9.94 -5.90 19.67
CA ALA A 330 -9.66 -4.63 19.01
C ALA A 330 -9.17 -4.85 17.57
N GLY A 331 -8.20 -5.75 17.35
CA GLY A 331 -7.75 -6.09 15.99
C GLY A 331 -8.87 -6.70 15.14
N LYS A 332 -9.68 -7.59 15.73
CA LYS A 332 -10.78 -8.25 15.03
C LYS A 332 -11.85 -7.26 14.54
N LEU A 333 -12.34 -6.40 15.42
CA LEU A 333 -13.38 -5.43 15.05
C LEU A 333 -12.85 -4.38 14.05
N THR A 334 -11.59 -3.96 14.18
CA THR A 334 -10.96 -3.04 13.23
C THR A 334 -10.95 -3.67 11.83
N GLY A 335 -10.53 -4.92 11.72
CA GLY A 335 -10.52 -5.60 10.44
C GLY A 335 -11.92 -5.90 9.88
N GLU A 336 -12.93 -6.17 10.73
CA GLU A 336 -14.33 -6.29 10.30
C GLU A 336 -14.85 -4.96 9.69
N GLU A 337 -14.57 -3.81 10.33
CA GLU A 337 -14.94 -2.50 9.78
C GLU A 337 -14.18 -2.18 8.49
N LEU A 338 -12.86 -2.41 8.44
CA LEU A 338 -12.03 -2.16 7.25
C LEU A 338 -12.47 -3.00 6.05
N LYS A 339 -12.74 -4.28 6.26
CA LYS A 339 -13.21 -5.19 5.21
C LYS A 339 -14.55 -4.75 4.64
N ALA A 340 -15.47 -4.28 5.48
CA ALA A 340 -16.75 -3.74 5.03
C ALA A 340 -16.58 -2.50 4.12
N LEU A 341 -15.55 -1.69 4.37
CA LEU A 341 -15.18 -0.54 3.55
C LEU A 341 -14.36 -0.91 2.29
N GLY A 342 -14.09 -2.21 2.07
CA GLY A 342 -13.32 -2.69 0.92
C GLY A 342 -11.81 -2.47 1.05
N MET A 343 -11.28 -2.35 2.26
CA MET A 343 -9.84 -2.30 2.54
C MET A 343 -9.33 -3.68 3.01
N GLN A 344 -8.11 -4.04 2.63
CA GLN A 344 -7.52 -5.36 2.92
C GLN A 344 -6.22 -5.26 3.73
N LEU A 345 -5.68 -4.06 3.90
CA LEU A 345 -4.39 -3.82 4.50
C LEU A 345 -4.53 -2.74 5.58
N ASP A 346 -4.05 -3.03 6.78
CA ASP A 346 -3.94 -2.06 7.86
C ASP A 346 -2.47 -1.93 8.27
N PHE A 347 -1.98 -0.70 8.31
CA PHE A 347 -0.64 -0.38 8.77
C PHE A 347 -0.63 -0.37 10.31
N ALA A 348 -0.95 -1.51 10.91
CA ALA A 348 -1.05 -1.75 12.33
C ALA A 348 -0.79 -3.25 12.63
N PRO A 349 -0.45 -3.60 13.88
CA PRO A 349 -0.16 -2.71 15.02
C PRO A 349 1.24 -2.06 14.98
N VAL A 350 1.40 -1.04 15.82
CA VAL A 350 2.71 -0.46 16.15
C VAL A 350 3.39 -1.33 17.21
N LEU A 351 4.54 -1.90 16.87
CA LEU A 351 5.36 -2.76 17.74
C LEU A 351 6.54 -2.02 18.37
N ASP A 352 6.62 -0.71 18.20
CA ASP A 352 7.66 0.11 18.83
C ASP A 352 7.53 0.10 20.37
N ILE A 353 8.66 0.04 21.07
CA ILE A 353 8.72 0.13 22.53
C ILE A 353 8.92 1.58 22.94
N ASN A 354 7.94 2.19 23.60
CA ASN A 354 8.01 3.59 24.00
C ASN A 354 8.84 3.77 25.28
N SER A 355 10.14 3.45 25.20
CA SER A 355 11.12 3.51 26.29
C SER A 355 11.64 4.92 26.58
N ASN A 356 11.48 5.85 25.64
CA ASN A 356 11.91 7.23 25.78
C ASN A 356 10.71 8.18 25.96
N PRO A 357 10.52 8.79 27.14
CA PRO A 357 9.45 9.77 27.37
C PRO A 357 9.51 10.99 26.45
N ASP A 358 10.69 11.31 25.92
CA ASP A 358 10.93 12.41 24.99
C ASP A 358 10.70 12.03 23.52
N ASN A 359 10.21 10.81 23.24
CA ASN A 359 9.86 10.40 21.89
C ASN A 359 8.70 11.25 21.32
N PRO A 360 8.93 12.00 20.22
CA PRO A 360 7.94 12.95 19.71
C PRO A 360 6.91 12.33 18.75
N ILE A 361 6.95 11.03 18.45
CA ILE A 361 6.16 10.45 17.36
C ILE A 361 5.42 9.15 17.71
N ILE A 362 5.97 8.31 18.58
CA ILE A 362 5.37 7.05 19.03
C ILE A 362 4.43 7.32 20.21
N GLY A 363 4.96 7.56 21.41
CA GLY A 363 4.14 7.86 22.60
C GLY A 363 2.99 6.87 22.77
N MET A 364 1.77 7.39 22.91
CA MET A 364 0.51 6.64 23.04
C MET A 364 0.20 5.66 21.89
N ARG A 365 0.92 5.72 20.76
CA ARG A 365 0.80 4.74 19.67
C ARG A 365 1.45 3.40 20.01
N SER A 366 2.38 3.37 20.97
CA SER A 366 2.89 2.12 21.53
C SER A 366 1.99 1.62 22.65
N PHE A 367 1.97 0.30 22.84
CA PHE A 367 1.31 -0.29 24.00
C PHE A 367 2.02 0.05 25.31
N SER A 368 3.35 0.08 25.34
CA SER A 368 4.12 0.10 26.59
C SER A 368 5.60 0.44 26.38
N SER A 369 6.29 0.79 27.47
CA SER A 369 7.74 0.79 27.54
C SER A 369 8.35 -0.59 27.86
N ASP A 370 7.52 -1.62 28.11
CA ASP A 370 7.91 -3.00 28.39
C ASP A 370 7.84 -3.86 27.11
N PRO A 371 8.98 -4.40 26.62
CA PRO A 371 9.02 -5.27 25.45
C PRO A 371 8.11 -6.50 25.52
N ASP A 372 7.94 -7.10 26.69
CA ASP A 372 7.09 -8.29 26.86
C ASP A 372 5.61 -7.95 26.73
N LEU A 373 5.20 -6.81 27.30
CA LEU A 373 3.83 -6.33 27.18
C LEU A 373 3.48 -5.92 25.75
N VAL A 374 4.37 -5.18 25.07
CA VAL A 374 4.19 -4.84 23.64
C VAL A 374 4.11 -6.09 22.78
N THR A 375 5.01 -7.05 22.98
CA THR A 375 5.01 -8.32 22.22
C THR A 375 3.68 -9.04 22.39
N ARG A 376 3.24 -9.26 23.63
CA ARG A 376 2.00 -10.00 23.91
C ARG A 376 0.76 -9.34 23.32
N LEU A 377 0.60 -8.02 23.48
CA LEU A 377 -0.59 -7.31 22.99
C LEU A 377 -0.56 -7.12 21.47
N GLY A 378 0.60 -6.80 20.91
CA GLY A 378 0.79 -6.69 19.46
C GLY A 378 0.48 -8.00 18.73
N LEU A 379 0.94 -9.15 19.25
CA LEU A 379 0.60 -10.46 18.69
C LEU A 379 -0.91 -10.75 18.70
N ALA A 380 -1.60 -10.34 19.76
CA ALA A 380 -3.04 -10.51 19.87
C ALA A 380 -3.79 -9.65 18.84
N GLU A 381 -3.39 -8.40 18.66
CA GLU A 381 -4.00 -7.52 17.65
C GLU A 381 -3.73 -7.99 16.22
N ILE A 382 -2.50 -8.47 15.92
CA ILE A 382 -2.15 -9.13 14.65
C ILE A 382 -3.11 -10.28 14.37
N LYS A 383 -3.31 -11.16 15.37
CA LYS A 383 -4.23 -12.30 15.24
C LYS A 383 -5.68 -11.85 14.99
N GLY A 384 -6.13 -10.78 15.67
CA GLY A 384 -7.43 -10.17 15.45
C GLY A 384 -7.63 -9.72 14.00
N LEU A 385 -6.70 -8.92 13.47
CA LEU A 385 -6.72 -8.44 12.08
C LEU A 385 -6.70 -9.59 11.07
N GLN A 386 -5.82 -10.58 11.27
CA GLN A 386 -5.74 -11.75 10.38
C GLN A 386 -7.05 -12.56 10.39
N SER A 387 -7.70 -12.71 11.55
CA SER A 387 -8.93 -13.49 11.69
C SER A 387 -10.14 -12.89 10.95
N SER A 388 -10.15 -11.59 10.70
CA SER A 388 -11.18 -10.91 9.91
C SER A 388 -10.84 -10.85 8.41
N GLY A 389 -9.62 -11.27 8.04
CA GLY A 389 -9.12 -11.25 6.67
C GLY A 389 -8.55 -9.89 6.25
N VAL A 390 -7.94 -9.17 7.19
CA VAL A 390 -7.14 -7.97 6.93
C VAL A 390 -5.66 -8.27 7.20
N ILE A 391 -4.80 -7.76 6.34
CA ILE A 391 -3.34 -7.93 6.40
C ILE A 391 -2.79 -6.93 7.43
N PRO A 392 -2.17 -7.40 8.53
CA PRO A 392 -1.43 -6.51 9.42
C PRO A 392 -0.05 -6.22 8.81
N ALA A 393 0.29 -4.93 8.74
CA ALA A 393 1.64 -4.46 8.44
C ALA A 393 2.25 -3.84 9.70
N VAL A 394 2.99 -4.66 10.44
CA VAL A 394 3.59 -4.26 11.72
C VAL A 394 4.72 -3.26 11.52
N LYS A 395 4.84 -2.30 12.45
CA LYS A 395 5.73 -1.14 12.25
C LYS A 395 6.31 -0.58 13.57
N HIS A 396 7.42 0.15 13.56
CA HIS A 396 8.23 0.51 12.38
C HIS A 396 9.60 -0.15 12.51
N PHE A 397 9.86 -1.21 11.74
CA PHE A 397 11.10 -1.98 11.85
C PHE A 397 12.33 -1.12 11.51
N PRO A 398 13.43 -1.12 12.29
CA PRO A 398 13.76 -2.05 13.38
C PRO A 398 13.38 -1.57 14.80
N GLY A 399 12.57 -0.52 14.93
CA GLY A 399 12.13 0.06 16.20
C GLY A 399 12.34 1.57 16.25
N HIS A 400 11.26 2.33 16.51
CA HIS A 400 11.25 3.80 16.54
C HIS A 400 11.09 4.38 17.95
N GLY A 401 10.70 3.56 18.93
CA GLY A 401 10.22 4.04 20.22
C GLY A 401 11.25 4.69 21.16
N ASP A 402 12.56 4.57 20.87
CA ASP A 402 13.63 5.22 21.66
C ASP A 402 14.28 6.44 20.97
N THR A 403 13.72 6.90 19.85
CA THR A 403 14.29 8.06 19.14
C THR A 403 13.84 9.40 19.72
N THR A 404 14.67 10.44 19.58
CA THR A 404 14.38 11.83 20.01
C THR A 404 14.10 12.77 18.84
N VAL A 405 14.21 12.28 17.61
CA VAL A 405 13.98 13.04 16.37
C VAL A 405 12.79 12.43 15.66
N ASP A 406 11.85 13.26 15.21
CA ASP A 406 10.76 12.82 14.34
C ASP A 406 11.30 12.55 12.93
N SER A 407 11.06 11.34 12.40
CA SER A 407 11.45 10.95 11.04
C SER A 407 10.75 11.76 9.95
N HIS A 408 9.65 12.45 10.27
CA HIS A 408 9.01 13.41 9.36
C HIS A 408 9.80 14.71 9.22
N LEU A 409 10.66 15.03 10.21
CA LEU A 409 11.39 16.29 10.29
C LEU A 409 12.90 16.15 10.05
N GLY A 410 13.47 14.98 10.35
CA GLY A 410 14.89 14.67 10.17
C GLY A 410 15.16 13.17 10.14
N LEU A 411 16.43 12.77 10.22
CA LEU A 411 16.85 11.36 10.20
C LEU A 411 17.19 10.87 11.63
N PRO A 412 16.34 10.05 12.27
CA PRO A 412 16.62 9.50 13.59
C PRO A 412 17.71 8.44 13.54
N VAL A 413 18.48 8.31 14.62
CA VAL A 413 19.56 7.32 14.75
C VAL A 413 19.37 6.55 16.05
N LEU A 414 19.42 5.22 15.97
CA LEU A 414 19.34 4.36 17.14
C LEU A 414 20.74 3.81 17.48
N THR A 415 21.38 4.37 18.51
CA THR A 415 22.81 4.19 18.80
C THR A 415 23.13 3.08 19.81
N HIS A 416 22.13 2.28 20.20
CA HIS A 416 22.33 1.19 21.16
C HIS A 416 23.20 0.07 20.61
N ASP A 417 23.79 -0.71 21.53
CA ASP A 417 24.48 -1.94 21.15
C ASP A 417 23.51 -3.04 20.71
N ARG A 418 24.05 -4.05 20.03
CA ARG A 418 23.25 -5.12 19.45
C ARG A 418 22.47 -5.92 20.50
N ALA A 419 23.04 -6.17 21.68
CA ALA A 419 22.40 -6.97 22.72
C ALA A 419 21.16 -6.25 23.29
N ARG A 420 21.24 -4.93 23.47
CA ARG A 420 20.09 -4.10 23.84
C ARG A 420 19.00 -4.17 22.76
N LEU A 421 19.39 -3.98 21.50
CA LEU A 421 18.47 -3.97 20.36
C LEU A 421 17.74 -5.30 20.18
N ASP A 422 18.42 -6.42 20.39
CA ASP A 422 17.80 -7.75 20.36
C ASP A 422 16.82 -7.97 21.51
N ALA A 423 17.12 -7.43 22.71
CA ALA A 423 16.31 -7.61 23.91
C ALA A 423 15.07 -6.70 23.98
N VAL A 424 15.10 -5.55 23.29
CA VAL A 424 14.06 -4.52 23.39
C VAL A 424 13.38 -4.27 22.05
N GLU A 425 14.07 -3.64 21.09
CA GLU A 425 13.43 -3.16 19.86
C GLU A 425 13.08 -4.29 18.87
N LEU A 426 13.98 -5.28 18.68
CA LEU A 426 13.76 -6.38 17.74
C LEU A 426 12.90 -7.51 18.31
N LYS A 427 12.73 -7.57 19.63
CA LYS A 427 11.97 -8.63 20.33
C LYS A 427 10.53 -8.78 19.80
N PRO A 428 9.69 -7.73 19.73
CA PRO A 428 8.33 -7.88 19.23
C PRO A 428 8.29 -8.24 17.73
N PHE A 429 9.23 -7.77 16.91
CA PHE A 429 9.30 -8.14 15.49
C PHE A 429 9.68 -9.62 15.30
N ARG A 430 10.66 -10.12 16.05
CA ARG A 430 11.03 -11.55 16.03
C ARG A 430 9.83 -12.42 16.37
N ALA A 431 9.12 -12.07 17.45
CA ALA A 431 7.93 -12.79 17.87
C ALA A 431 6.79 -12.72 16.82
N ALA A 432 6.59 -11.56 16.17
CA ALA A 432 5.61 -11.40 15.10
C ALA A 432 5.94 -12.28 13.87
N ILE A 433 7.22 -12.39 13.51
CA ILE A 433 7.68 -13.28 12.43
C ILE A 433 7.41 -14.74 12.78
N GLU A 434 7.78 -15.17 14.01
CA GLU A 434 7.50 -16.53 14.50
C GLU A 434 5.99 -16.84 14.55
N ALA A 435 5.15 -15.84 14.80
CA ALA A 435 3.69 -15.95 14.78
C ALA A 435 3.08 -15.90 13.36
N GLY A 436 3.88 -15.69 12.32
CA GLY A 436 3.43 -15.69 10.92
C GLY A 436 2.83 -14.36 10.46
N VAL A 437 3.35 -13.22 10.91
CA VAL A 437 3.01 -11.91 10.34
C VAL A 437 3.35 -11.88 8.84
N ASP A 438 2.48 -11.26 8.05
CA ASP A 438 2.56 -11.28 6.59
C ASP A 438 3.27 -10.07 5.99
N MET A 439 3.26 -8.93 6.68
CA MET A 439 3.87 -7.70 6.20
C MET A 439 4.58 -6.96 7.34
N ILE A 440 5.76 -6.43 7.05
CA ILE A 440 6.55 -5.57 7.96
C ILE A 440 6.86 -4.26 7.24
N MET A 441 6.58 -3.14 7.91
CA MET A 441 6.94 -1.82 7.45
C MET A 441 8.29 -1.39 8.03
N SER A 442 9.25 -1.04 7.16
CA SER A 442 10.54 -0.49 7.57
C SER A 442 10.47 1.01 7.88
N ALA A 443 11.24 1.49 8.84
CA ALA A 443 11.34 2.89 9.22
C ALA A 443 12.55 3.59 8.59
N HIS A 444 12.45 4.91 8.39
CA HIS A 444 13.57 5.74 7.98
C HIS A 444 14.46 6.11 9.17
N ILE A 445 15.06 5.10 9.82
CA ILE A 445 15.90 5.24 11.01
C ILE A 445 17.26 4.60 10.74
N ALA A 446 18.34 5.30 11.05
CA ALA A 446 19.68 4.72 10.97
C ALA A 446 19.89 3.71 12.12
N PHE A 447 20.45 2.55 11.79
CA PHE A 447 20.68 1.45 12.73
C PHE A 447 22.17 1.02 12.78
N PRO A 448 23.05 1.89 13.31
CA PRO A 448 24.51 1.71 13.44
C PRO A 448 25.00 0.32 13.87
N ALA A 449 24.28 -0.35 14.77
CA ALA A 449 24.69 -1.67 15.26
C ALA A 449 24.76 -2.74 14.16
N VAL A 450 24.08 -2.53 13.03
CA VAL A 450 24.09 -3.43 11.85
C VAL A 450 24.67 -2.75 10.63
N ASP A 451 24.36 -1.47 10.41
CA ASP A 451 24.90 -0.72 9.29
C ASP A 451 25.33 0.70 9.68
N ASN A 452 26.63 0.94 9.57
CA ASN A 452 27.28 2.23 9.77
C ASN A 452 27.66 2.90 8.44
N GLU A 453 27.01 2.55 7.34
CA GLU A 453 27.23 3.24 6.07
C GLU A 453 26.72 4.69 6.14
N HIS A 454 27.50 5.61 5.57
CA HIS A 454 27.13 7.01 5.37
C HIS A 454 27.18 7.37 3.89
N VAL A 455 26.32 8.31 3.49
CA VAL A 455 26.30 8.89 2.15
C VAL A 455 26.38 10.42 2.21
N THR A 456 26.72 11.04 1.08
CA THR A 456 26.67 12.49 0.92
C THR A 456 25.23 12.93 0.68
N SER A 457 24.69 13.71 1.61
CA SER A 457 23.36 14.33 1.55
C SER A 457 23.24 15.26 0.33
N ARG A 458 22.19 15.08 -0.46
CA ARG A 458 21.85 15.98 -1.58
C ARG A 458 21.34 17.34 -1.13
N LYS A 459 20.87 17.47 0.11
CA LYS A 459 20.37 18.72 0.69
C LYS A 459 21.49 19.76 0.83
N ASP A 460 22.62 19.34 1.36
CA ASP A 460 23.66 20.24 1.89
C ASP A 460 25.10 19.70 1.79
N GLY A 461 25.31 18.52 1.18
CA GLY A 461 26.63 17.90 1.05
C GLY A 461 27.18 17.28 2.33
N SER A 462 26.41 17.28 3.43
CA SER A 462 26.82 16.68 4.70
C SER A 462 26.89 15.15 4.62
N SER A 463 27.64 14.52 5.51
CA SER A 463 27.64 13.06 5.67
C SER A 463 26.47 12.63 6.55
N VAL A 464 25.56 11.83 6.01
CA VAL A 464 24.37 11.33 6.72
C VAL A 464 24.36 9.80 6.72
N PRO A 465 23.95 9.15 7.82
CA PRO A 465 23.87 7.70 7.88
C PRO A 465 22.77 7.16 6.94
N VAL A 466 22.89 5.90 6.54
CA VAL A 466 21.87 5.22 5.73
C VAL A 466 20.73 4.72 6.64
N PRO A 467 19.46 5.09 6.39
CA PRO A 467 18.33 4.55 7.14
C PRO A 467 18.11 3.06 6.82
N ALA A 468 17.46 2.34 7.73
CA ALA A 468 17.10 0.94 7.61
C ALA A 468 16.40 0.63 6.27
N THR A 469 15.44 1.47 5.85
CA THR A 469 14.73 1.36 4.55
C THR A 469 15.66 1.29 3.33
N LEU A 470 16.88 1.86 3.42
CA LEU A 470 17.86 1.92 2.33
C LEU A 470 19.09 1.02 2.57
N SER A 471 19.08 0.23 3.64
CA SER A 471 20.21 -0.62 4.04
C SER A 471 19.95 -2.08 3.70
N LYS A 472 20.76 -2.63 2.80
CA LYS A 472 20.74 -4.06 2.48
C LYS A 472 21.15 -4.92 3.68
N LYS A 473 22.03 -4.43 4.55
CA LYS A 473 22.43 -5.15 5.76
C LYS A 473 21.27 -5.26 6.75
N VAL A 474 20.42 -4.24 6.84
CA VAL A 474 19.25 -4.27 7.72
C VAL A 474 18.09 -5.06 7.10
N LEU A 475 17.70 -4.77 5.87
CA LEU A 475 16.52 -5.42 5.27
C LEU A 475 16.80 -6.84 4.78
N THR A 476 17.89 -7.07 4.07
CA THR A 476 18.26 -8.44 3.65
C THR A 476 18.98 -9.16 4.78
N GLY A 477 20.11 -8.63 5.25
CA GLY A 477 20.96 -9.33 6.23
C GLY A 477 20.28 -9.61 7.56
N LEU A 478 19.70 -8.59 8.21
CA LEU A 478 19.01 -8.78 9.49
C LEU A 478 17.60 -9.34 9.29
N LEU A 479 16.73 -8.66 8.52
CA LEU A 479 15.31 -9.03 8.48
C LEU A 479 15.03 -10.31 7.67
N ARG A 480 15.58 -10.45 6.45
CA ARG A 480 15.33 -11.64 5.62
C ARG A 480 16.14 -12.85 6.06
N ASP A 481 17.42 -12.67 6.35
CA ASP A 481 18.35 -13.78 6.56
C ASP A 481 18.44 -14.17 8.05
N GLU A 482 18.68 -13.22 8.95
CA GLU A 482 18.86 -13.52 10.38
C GLU A 482 17.53 -13.76 11.13
N LEU A 483 16.51 -12.93 10.88
CA LEU A 483 15.17 -13.08 11.46
C LEU A 483 14.26 -14.00 10.63
N ASP A 484 14.75 -14.52 9.50
CA ASP A 484 14.06 -15.45 8.61
C ASP A 484 12.70 -14.95 8.05
N PHE A 485 12.47 -13.64 7.95
CA PHE A 485 11.19 -13.11 7.48
C PHE A 485 10.94 -13.43 6.00
N LYS A 486 9.80 -14.07 5.69
CA LYS A 486 9.41 -14.47 4.32
C LYS A 486 8.27 -13.66 3.70
N GLY A 487 7.57 -12.84 4.49
CA GLY A 487 6.43 -12.02 4.06
C GLY A 487 6.83 -10.80 3.23
N VAL A 488 5.94 -9.83 3.06
CA VAL A 488 6.21 -8.60 2.28
C VAL A 488 6.91 -7.55 3.15
N ILE A 489 7.99 -6.95 2.67
CA ILE A 489 8.58 -5.75 3.26
C ILE A 489 8.07 -4.54 2.50
N ILE A 490 7.40 -3.63 3.21
CA ILE A 490 6.97 -2.34 2.69
C ILE A 490 7.79 -1.21 3.34
N SER A 491 8.04 -0.13 2.62
CA SER A 491 8.65 1.05 3.22
C SER A 491 7.66 1.87 4.05
N ASP A 492 8.15 2.69 4.98
CA ASP A 492 7.42 3.90 5.39
C ASP A 492 7.35 4.90 4.22
N ALA A 493 6.60 5.99 4.39
CA ALA A 493 6.29 6.92 3.31
C ALA A 493 7.54 7.62 2.75
N PHE A 494 7.85 7.36 1.47
CA PHE A 494 9.00 7.98 0.77
C PHE A 494 8.94 9.51 0.69
N THR A 495 7.76 10.10 0.89
CA THR A 495 7.59 11.56 1.04
C THR A 495 8.17 12.16 2.32
N MET A 496 8.63 11.37 3.29
CA MET A 496 9.18 11.85 4.56
C MET A 496 10.60 12.42 4.41
N ASN A 497 10.90 13.50 5.15
CA ASN A 497 12.15 14.27 4.99
C ASN A 497 13.41 13.43 5.28
N GLY A 498 13.33 12.43 6.16
CA GLY A 498 14.43 11.51 6.46
C GLY A 498 15.02 10.80 5.22
N ILE A 499 14.26 10.67 4.13
CA ILE A 499 14.75 10.22 2.82
C ILE A 499 14.67 11.32 1.76
N ALA A 500 13.52 11.99 1.64
CA ALA A 500 13.20 12.86 0.51
C ALA A 500 14.21 14.00 0.29
N GLU A 501 14.82 14.52 1.37
CA GLU A 501 15.79 15.62 1.27
C GLU A 501 17.22 15.15 0.98
N HIS A 502 17.57 13.90 1.33
CA HIS A 502 18.97 13.46 1.40
C HIS A 502 19.43 12.60 0.21
N PHE A 503 18.56 11.75 -0.34
CA PHE A 503 18.99 10.69 -1.27
C PHE A 503 18.60 10.96 -2.73
N GLY A 504 17.58 11.79 -2.96
CA GLY A 504 16.97 11.97 -4.27
C GLY A 504 16.08 10.77 -4.65
N GLU A 505 14.93 11.05 -5.24
CA GLU A 505 13.85 10.06 -5.41
C GLU A 505 14.27 8.81 -6.19
N GLU A 506 14.75 8.97 -7.42
CA GLU A 506 15.13 7.86 -8.31
C GLU A 506 16.17 6.92 -7.67
N GLN A 507 17.21 7.49 -7.04
CA GLN A 507 18.26 6.71 -6.39
C GLN A 507 17.77 6.05 -5.11
N ALA A 508 16.90 6.72 -4.35
CA ALA A 508 16.33 6.17 -3.13
C ALA A 508 15.45 4.95 -3.42
N VAL A 509 14.57 5.01 -4.42
CA VAL A 509 13.68 3.88 -4.76
C VAL A 509 14.44 2.67 -5.28
N VAL A 510 15.43 2.88 -6.16
CA VAL A 510 16.29 1.79 -6.66
C VAL A 510 17.11 1.19 -5.52
N ARG A 511 17.66 2.01 -4.63
CA ARG A 511 18.42 1.55 -3.47
C ARG A 511 17.56 0.76 -2.48
N ALA A 512 16.34 1.20 -2.21
CA ALA A 512 15.42 0.49 -1.33
C ALA A 512 15.03 -0.90 -1.86
N VAL A 513 14.71 -1.00 -3.15
CA VAL A 513 14.41 -2.29 -3.78
C VAL A 513 15.65 -3.20 -3.76
N SER A 514 16.84 -2.66 -4.07
CA SER A 514 18.11 -3.39 -3.95
C SER A 514 18.42 -3.85 -2.53
N ALA A 515 17.98 -3.09 -1.52
CA ALA A 515 18.15 -3.42 -0.11
C ALA A 515 17.20 -4.53 0.36
N GLY A 516 16.03 -4.68 -0.27
CA GLY A 516 15.06 -5.75 0.03
C GLY A 516 13.61 -5.29 0.20
N ILE A 517 13.28 -4.02 -0.06
CA ILE A 517 11.88 -3.55 -0.09
C ILE A 517 11.13 -4.22 -1.26
N ASP A 518 9.97 -4.81 -0.98
CA ASP A 518 9.07 -5.34 -2.01
C ASP A 518 8.06 -4.30 -2.49
N ILE A 519 7.60 -3.39 -1.61
CA ILE A 519 6.66 -2.31 -1.95
C ILE A 519 7.18 -0.96 -1.48
N ILE A 520 7.31 -0.01 -2.40
CA ILE A 520 7.57 1.41 -2.12
C ILE A 520 6.24 2.10 -1.82
N LEU A 521 6.09 2.51 -0.56
CA LEU A 521 4.94 3.27 -0.09
C LEU A 521 5.15 4.76 -0.33
N MET A 522 4.15 5.41 -0.94
CA MET A 522 4.11 6.84 -1.18
C MET A 522 5.40 7.39 -1.81
N PRO A 523 5.80 6.89 -3.01
CA PRO A 523 6.78 7.64 -3.80
C PRO A 523 6.27 9.07 -4.02
N LYS A 524 7.18 10.04 -4.09
CA LYS A 524 6.81 11.45 -4.26
C LYS A 524 6.14 11.66 -5.63
N ASP A 525 6.64 10.98 -6.66
CA ASP A 525 6.03 10.83 -7.97
C ASP A 525 6.12 9.36 -8.39
N SER A 526 4.95 8.69 -8.47
CA SER A 526 4.91 7.27 -8.80
C SER A 526 5.33 6.97 -10.24
N ALA A 527 5.20 7.91 -11.18
CA ALA A 527 5.66 7.72 -12.56
C ALA A 527 7.19 7.75 -12.63
N ILE A 528 7.83 8.69 -11.92
CA ILE A 528 9.30 8.77 -11.84
C ILE A 528 9.85 7.53 -11.14
N ALA A 529 9.25 7.12 -10.01
CA ALA A 529 9.66 5.92 -9.30
C ALA A 529 9.53 4.64 -10.16
N HIS A 530 8.41 4.51 -10.88
CA HIS A 530 8.17 3.42 -11.82
C HIS A 530 9.24 3.37 -12.92
N GLN A 531 9.46 4.49 -13.60
CA GLN A 531 10.44 4.57 -14.68
C GLN A 531 11.86 4.25 -14.19
N ALA A 532 12.27 4.81 -13.05
CA ALA A 532 13.60 4.57 -12.48
C ALA A 532 13.83 3.07 -12.18
N LEU A 533 12.82 2.38 -11.64
CA LEU A 533 12.91 0.95 -11.36
C LEU A 533 12.92 0.11 -12.63
N VAL A 534 12.09 0.44 -13.64
CA VAL A 534 12.09 -0.24 -14.94
C VAL A 534 13.46 -0.11 -15.62
N GLU A 535 14.02 1.11 -15.65
CA GLU A 535 15.35 1.36 -16.23
C GLU A 535 16.45 0.61 -15.47
N ALA A 536 16.39 0.58 -14.14
CA ALA A 536 17.34 -0.14 -13.30
C ALA A 536 17.28 -1.66 -13.54
N VAL A 537 16.13 -2.23 -13.88
CA VAL A 537 16.02 -3.65 -14.27
C VAL A 537 16.62 -3.86 -15.67
N HIS A 538 16.24 -3.03 -16.64
CA HIS A 538 16.71 -3.17 -18.02
C HIS A 538 18.23 -3.00 -18.16
N ASN A 539 18.86 -2.13 -17.36
CA ASN A 539 20.31 -1.92 -17.37
C ASN A 539 21.10 -2.86 -16.45
N GLY A 540 20.41 -3.77 -15.73
CA GLY A 540 21.02 -4.77 -14.86
C GLY A 540 21.43 -4.25 -13.47
N THR A 541 21.10 -3.01 -13.10
CA THR A 541 21.31 -2.49 -11.74
C THR A 541 20.45 -3.26 -10.72
N LEU A 542 19.24 -3.64 -11.10
CA LEU A 542 18.37 -4.56 -10.37
C LEU A 542 18.23 -5.85 -11.16
N SER A 543 18.50 -6.99 -10.52
CA SER A 543 18.32 -8.30 -11.16
C SER A 543 16.84 -8.63 -11.33
N THR A 544 16.45 -9.18 -12.48
CA THR A 544 15.09 -9.67 -12.76
C THR A 544 14.64 -10.70 -11.72
N GLU A 545 15.54 -11.56 -11.24
CA GLU A 545 15.25 -12.58 -10.23
C GLU A 545 14.82 -11.97 -8.89
N ALA A 546 15.43 -10.86 -8.48
CA ALA A 546 15.04 -10.15 -7.26
C ALA A 546 13.64 -9.52 -7.39
N ILE A 547 13.34 -8.92 -8.54
CA ILE A 547 12.01 -8.38 -8.84
C ILE A 547 10.96 -9.49 -8.84
N HIS A 548 11.25 -10.61 -9.51
CA HIS A 548 10.37 -11.80 -9.51
C HIS A 548 10.10 -12.29 -8.08
N ALA A 549 11.13 -12.36 -7.22
CA ALA A 549 10.95 -12.79 -5.84
C ALA A 549 10.02 -11.85 -5.07
N SER A 550 10.17 -10.54 -5.22
CA SER A 550 9.30 -9.53 -4.58
C SER A 550 7.86 -9.60 -5.10
N VAL A 551 7.67 -9.61 -6.42
CA VAL A 551 6.34 -9.69 -7.04
C VAL A 551 5.64 -11.00 -6.68
N LYS A 552 6.36 -12.12 -6.61
CA LYS A 552 5.80 -13.40 -6.15
C LYS A 552 5.24 -13.31 -4.74
N ARG A 553 5.96 -12.69 -3.79
CA ARG A 553 5.45 -12.47 -2.41
C ARG A 553 4.18 -11.63 -2.41
N ILE A 554 4.15 -10.58 -3.22
CA ILE A 554 2.99 -9.69 -3.37
C ILE A 554 1.77 -10.46 -3.90
N LEU A 555 1.93 -11.21 -4.98
CA LEU A 555 0.85 -12.02 -5.58
C LEU A 555 0.36 -13.11 -4.62
N GLN A 556 1.28 -13.82 -3.97
CA GLN A 556 0.94 -14.82 -2.95
C GLN A 556 0.16 -14.22 -1.78
N LEU A 557 0.53 -13.02 -1.32
CA LEU A 557 -0.18 -12.34 -0.25
C LEU A 557 -1.59 -11.90 -0.67
N LYS A 558 -1.74 -11.34 -1.89
CA LYS A 558 -3.05 -11.03 -2.48
C LYS A 558 -3.94 -12.28 -2.53
N ALA A 559 -3.38 -13.42 -2.94
CA ALA A 559 -4.10 -14.69 -2.98
C ALA A 559 -4.45 -15.24 -1.60
N LYS A 560 -3.52 -15.19 -0.63
CA LYS A 560 -3.73 -15.63 0.76
C LYS A 560 -4.95 -14.97 1.39
N TYR A 561 -5.19 -13.69 1.08
CA TYR A 561 -6.32 -12.92 1.60
C TYR A 561 -7.53 -12.86 0.67
N GLY A 562 -7.54 -13.68 -0.39
CA GLY A 562 -8.72 -13.87 -1.25
C GLY A 562 -9.01 -12.73 -2.22
N LEU A 563 -8.04 -11.85 -2.51
CA LEU A 563 -8.27 -10.70 -3.39
C LEU A 563 -8.60 -11.12 -4.84
N PHE A 564 -8.10 -12.26 -5.29
CA PHE A 564 -8.40 -12.85 -6.60
C PHE A 564 -9.76 -13.58 -6.67
N GLY A 565 -10.52 -13.61 -5.57
CA GLY A 565 -11.87 -14.20 -5.52
C GLY A 565 -12.92 -13.42 -6.32
N GLU A 566 -14.19 -13.77 -6.16
CA GLU A 566 -15.30 -13.10 -6.86
C GLU A 566 -15.34 -11.60 -6.53
N ARG A 567 -15.09 -10.77 -7.55
CA ARG A 567 -15.16 -9.29 -7.48
C ARG A 567 -16.54 -8.74 -7.86
N ASP A 568 -17.50 -9.61 -8.17
CA ASP A 568 -18.83 -9.27 -8.70
C ASP A 568 -19.85 -8.90 -7.62
N GLU A 569 -19.43 -8.75 -6.35
CA GLU A 569 -20.31 -8.25 -5.31
C GLU A 569 -20.79 -6.84 -5.66
N ARG A 570 -22.10 -6.71 -5.89
CA ARG A 570 -22.73 -5.45 -6.28
C ARG A 570 -22.50 -4.39 -5.20
N LEU A 571 -22.10 -3.19 -5.62
CA LEU A 571 -21.93 -2.04 -4.72
C LEU A 571 -23.16 -1.81 -3.84
N SER A 572 -24.38 -1.98 -4.37
CA SER A 572 -25.62 -1.82 -3.60
C SER A 572 -25.72 -2.79 -2.41
N SER A 573 -25.22 -4.01 -2.54
CA SER A 573 -25.17 -4.99 -1.45
C SER A 573 -24.18 -4.57 -0.37
N LYS A 574 -22.98 -4.11 -0.77
CA LYS A 574 -21.96 -3.60 0.17
C LYS A 574 -22.50 -2.42 0.98
N LEU A 575 -23.08 -1.42 0.29
CA LEU A 575 -23.64 -0.23 0.92
C LEU A 575 -24.76 -0.57 1.91
N ALA A 576 -25.64 -1.52 1.58
CA ALA A 576 -26.73 -1.94 2.45
C ALA A 576 -26.25 -2.63 3.74
N ALA A 577 -25.07 -3.25 3.74
CA ALA A 577 -24.50 -3.93 4.90
C ALA A 577 -23.82 -2.98 5.91
N LEU A 578 -23.36 -1.81 5.47
CA LEU A 578 -22.54 -0.90 6.29
C LEU A 578 -23.15 -0.56 7.66
N PRO A 579 -24.45 -0.21 7.80
CA PRO A 579 -25.01 0.19 9.10
C PRO A 579 -25.01 -0.91 10.16
N ALA A 580 -24.91 -2.18 9.75
CA ALA A 580 -24.84 -3.31 10.66
C ALA A 580 -23.42 -3.58 11.18
N ILE A 581 -22.39 -2.99 10.55
CA ILE A 581 -20.98 -3.29 10.81
C ILE A 581 -20.26 -2.06 11.37
N ILE A 582 -20.38 -0.90 10.71
CA ILE A 582 -19.63 0.30 11.08
C ILE A 582 -20.17 0.87 12.39
N GLY A 583 -19.36 0.85 13.45
CA GLY A 583 -19.77 1.31 14.76
C GLY A 583 -20.83 0.41 15.42
N ALA A 584 -20.89 -0.87 15.05
CA ALA A 584 -21.87 -1.81 15.57
C ALA A 584 -21.83 -1.91 17.11
N THR A 585 -22.97 -2.23 17.74
CA THR A 585 -23.07 -2.33 19.21
C THR A 585 -22.03 -3.28 19.84
N PRO A 586 -21.73 -4.47 19.26
CA PRO A 586 -20.66 -5.31 19.79
C PRO A 586 -19.27 -4.64 19.76
N HIS A 587 -18.98 -3.81 18.74
CA HIS A 587 -17.70 -3.09 18.66
C HIS A 587 -17.62 -1.99 19.71
N ARG A 588 -18.71 -1.23 19.91
CA ARG A 588 -18.82 -0.20 20.96
C ARG A 588 -18.68 -0.76 22.36
N LYS A 589 -19.11 -2.01 22.58
CA LYS A 589 -18.90 -2.70 23.85
C LYS A 589 -17.41 -2.96 24.12
N VAL A 590 -16.66 -3.45 23.13
CA VAL A 590 -15.20 -3.64 23.26
C VAL A 590 -14.49 -2.30 23.48
N GLU A 591 -14.87 -1.26 22.73
CA GLU A 591 -14.38 0.11 22.94
C GLU A 591 -14.56 0.59 24.38
N GLN A 592 -15.75 0.38 24.95
CA GLN A 592 -16.05 0.73 26.34
C GLN A 592 -15.24 -0.09 27.34
N GLU A 593 -15.18 -1.42 27.17
CA GLU A 593 -14.43 -2.31 28.07
C GLU A 593 -12.93 -1.96 28.11
N ILE A 594 -12.32 -1.65 26.96
CA ILE A 594 -10.93 -1.19 26.91
C ILE A 594 -10.76 0.11 27.70
N ALA A 595 -11.65 1.09 27.52
CA ALA A 595 -11.54 2.39 28.19
C ALA A 595 -11.69 2.26 29.71
N GLU A 596 -12.66 1.46 30.16
CA GLU A 596 -12.90 1.19 31.58
C GLU A 596 -11.74 0.44 32.22
N HIS A 597 -11.16 -0.55 31.52
CA HIS A 597 -10.02 -1.31 32.03
C HIS A 597 -8.70 -0.54 31.98
N ALA A 598 -8.62 0.52 31.17
CA ALA A 598 -7.41 1.32 31.01
C ALA A 598 -7.23 2.38 32.11
N VAL A 599 -8.30 2.88 32.75
CA VAL A 599 -8.19 4.00 33.71
C VAL A 599 -7.22 3.64 34.83
N THR A 600 -6.17 4.45 34.97
CA THR A 600 -5.03 4.15 35.85
C THR A 600 -4.81 5.24 36.89
N LEU A 601 -4.62 4.86 38.15
CA LEU A 601 -4.22 5.80 39.20
C LEU A 601 -2.79 6.30 38.95
N LEU A 602 -2.59 7.61 38.95
CA LEU A 602 -1.26 8.21 39.02
C LEU A 602 -0.88 8.48 40.48
N THR A 603 -1.79 9.10 41.22
CA THR A 603 -1.61 9.44 42.63
C THR A 603 -2.97 9.68 43.29
N GLY A 604 -3.09 9.43 44.58
CA GLY A 604 -4.30 9.64 45.35
C GLY A 604 -3.97 9.84 46.83
N ARG A 605 -4.72 10.68 47.53
CA ARG A 605 -4.44 10.98 48.95
C ARG A 605 -4.60 9.77 49.86
N ASP A 606 -5.49 8.86 49.49
CA ASP A 606 -5.71 7.58 50.17
C ASP A 606 -4.89 6.42 49.55
N GLY A 607 -4.10 6.72 48.50
CA GLY A 607 -3.32 5.77 47.73
C GLY A 607 -4.14 4.80 46.86
N LYS A 608 -5.46 4.98 46.75
CA LYS A 608 -6.36 4.04 46.06
C LYS A 608 -7.22 4.68 44.98
N TYR A 609 -7.69 5.91 45.21
CA TYR A 609 -8.56 6.60 44.27
C TYR A 609 -8.10 8.05 44.08
N PRO A 610 -8.36 8.65 42.91
CA PRO A 610 -8.37 10.09 42.81
C PRO A 610 -9.44 10.67 43.74
N ASP A 611 -9.30 11.94 44.11
CA ASP A 611 -10.37 12.69 44.78
C ASP A 611 -11.68 12.56 44.00
N ARG A 612 -12.80 12.35 44.71
CA ARG A 612 -14.11 12.22 44.08
C ARG A 612 -14.86 13.55 44.01
N ILE A 613 -15.65 13.68 42.96
CA ILE A 613 -16.67 14.72 42.80
C ILE A 613 -17.87 14.34 43.67
N GLY A 614 -18.35 15.29 44.46
CA GLY A 614 -19.51 15.14 45.33
C GLY A 614 -20.77 15.79 44.76
N GLN A 615 -21.92 15.43 45.34
CA GLN A 615 -23.22 16.01 45.03
C GLN A 615 -23.19 17.54 45.15
N GLY A 616 -23.67 18.24 44.13
CA GLY A 616 -23.80 19.70 44.11
C GLY A 616 -22.48 20.46 43.98
N ASP A 617 -21.35 19.78 43.72
CA ASP A 617 -20.07 20.44 43.56
C ASP A 617 -20.08 21.44 42.40
N ARG A 618 -19.50 22.62 42.64
CA ARG A 618 -19.04 23.52 41.59
C ARG A 618 -17.69 23.03 41.07
N VAL A 619 -17.73 22.38 39.92
CA VAL A 619 -16.57 21.81 39.23
C VAL A 619 -16.01 22.83 38.24
N VAL A 620 -14.71 23.12 38.35
CA VAL A 620 -13.98 23.87 37.33
C VAL A 620 -13.09 22.92 36.54
N ILE A 621 -13.27 22.89 35.22
CA ILE A 621 -12.42 22.15 34.30
C ILE A 621 -11.36 23.11 33.77
N ALA A 622 -10.10 22.90 34.17
CA ALA A 622 -8.93 23.61 33.67
C ALA A 622 -8.25 22.77 32.58
N ALA A 623 -8.24 23.27 31.34
CA ALA A 623 -7.66 22.57 30.18
C ALA A 623 -6.78 23.49 29.34
N ALA A 624 -5.89 22.93 28.53
CA ALA A 624 -5.03 23.70 27.62
C ALA A 624 -5.79 24.31 26.43
N ASP A 625 -6.89 23.68 26.02
CA ASP A 625 -7.76 24.15 24.94
C ASP A 625 -9.24 23.93 25.25
N ASP A 626 -10.08 24.69 24.55
CA ASP A 626 -11.52 24.76 24.78
C ASP A 626 -12.26 23.52 24.27
N GLU A 627 -11.73 22.82 23.27
CA GLU A 627 -12.35 21.60 22.72
C GLU A 627 -12.28 20.46 23.75
N ILE A 628 -11.09 20.24 24.33
CA ILE A 628 -10.90 19.29 25.43
C ILE A 628 -11.79 19.65 26.62
N GLY A 629 -11.81 20.93 27.02
CA GLY A 629 -12.65 21.41 28.12
C GLY A 629 -14.13 21.13 27.89
N LYS A 630 -14.64 21.39 26.67
CA LYS A 630 -16.03 21.12 26.28
C LYS A 630 -16.34 19.63 26.28
N GLN A 631 -15.44 18.79 25.78
CA GLN A 631 -15.65 17.34 25.74
C GLN A 631 -15.70 16.74 27.16
N LEU A 632 -14.77 17.12 28.03
CA LEU A 632 -14.80 16.76 29.46
C LEU A 632 -16.10 17.23 30.12
N ALA A 633 -16.49 18.48 29.90
CA ALA A 633 -17.72 19.03 30.48
C ALA A 633 -18.97 18.30 29.98
N LYS A 634 -19.02 17.92 28.70
CA LYS A 634 -20.12 17.14 28.12
C LYS A 634 -20.22 15.78 28.82
N GLN A 635 -19.14 15.02 28.85
CA GLN A 635 -19.14 13.68 29.45
C GLN A 635 -19.41 13.72 30.95
N LEU A 636 -18.89 14.72 31.66
CA LEU A 636 -19.16 14.90 33.09
C LEU A 636 -20.63 15.27 33.35
N ARG A 637 -21.27 16.10 32.51
CA ARG A 637 -22.71 16.40 32.63
C ARG A 637 -23.57 15.15 32.40
N GLU A 638 -23.21 14.35 31.40
CA GLU A 638 -23.94 13.13 31.05
C GLU A 638 -23.84 12.08 32.16
N ALA A 639 -22.62 11.77 32.62
CA ALA A 639 -22.39 10.81 33.69
C ALA A 639 -22.86 11.31 35.08
N GLY A 640 -22.75 12.62 35.33
CA GLY A 640 -23.10 13.28 36.58
C GLY A 640 -24.52 13.84 36.63
N ALA A 641 -25.42 13.45 35.73
CA ALA A 641 -26.77 14.05 35.62
C ALA A 641 -27.57 14.03 36.94
N SER A 642 -27.38 12.99 37.77
CA SER A 642 -28.01 12.86 39.09
C SER A 642 -27.34 13.72 40.18
N GLN A 643 -26.12 14.22 39.95
CA GLN A 643 -25.31 14.91 40.95
C GLN A 643 -25.53 16.42 41.03
N GLN A 644 -26.35 17.01 40.16
CA GLN A 644 -26.68 18.46 40.16
C GLN A 644 -25.43 19.36 40.13
N LEU A 645 -24.43 18.98 39.35
CA LEU A 645 -23.14 19.69 39.27
C LEU A 645 -23.28 21.05 38.57
N SER A 646 -22.51 22.04 39.05
CA SER A 646 -22.28 23.28 38.31
C SER A 646 -20.90 23.20 37.64
N ILE A 647 -20.84 23.26 36.31
CA ILE A 647 -19.60 23.02 35.55
C ILE A 647 -19.19 24.27 34.78
N GLU A 648 -18.00 24.77 35.08
CA GLU A 648 -17.35 25.89 34.41
C GLU A 648 -16.04 25.45 33.75
N ILE A 649 -15.74 25.98 32.56
CA ILE A 649 -14.50 25.68 31.83
C ILE A 649 -13.58 26.91 31.93
N VAL A 650 -12.29 26.67 32.18
CA VAL A 650 -11.23 27.66 32.16
C VAL A 650 -10.05 27.15 31.34
N ILE A 651 -9.37 28.06 30.64
CA ILE A 651 -8.22 27.73 29.82
C ILE A 651 -6.94 28.12 30.55
N ILE A 652 -5.98 27.21 30.61
CA ILE A 652 -4.65 27.42 31.18
C ILE A 652 -3.59 27.43 30.07
N GLY A 653 -2.45 28.07 30.33
CA GLY A 653 -1.39 28.26 29.35
C GLY A 653 -0.85 29.69 29.35
N PRO A 654 0.11 29.98 28.45
CA PRO A 654 0.80 31.27 28.41
C PRO A 654 -0.18 32.46 28.39
N GLY A 655 -0.11 33.29 29.43
CA GLY A 655 -0.95 34.49 29.59
C GLY A 655 -2.39 34.25 30.04
N LYS A 656 -2.86 33.00 30.15
CA LYS A 656 -4.26 32.66 30.53
C LYS A 656 -4.38 32.14 31.96
N THR A 657 -3.33 31.52 32.49
CA THR A 657 -3.33 30.86 33.80
C THR A 657 -3.78 31.79 34.94
N ALA A 658 -3.34 33.05 34.96
CA ALA A 658 -3.70 34.00 36.01
C ALA A 658 -5.22 34.26 36.11
N GLU A 659 -5.93 34.29 34.98
CA GLU A 659 -7.40 34.42 34.99
C GLU A 659 -8.05 33.13 35.48
N ALA A 660 -7.56 31.97 35.03
CA ALA A 660 -8.05 30.67 35.48
C ALA A 660 -7.98 30.54 37.01
N LEU A 661 -6.85 30.92 37.64
CA LEU A 661 -6.66 30.86 39.09
C LEU A 661 -7.73 31.65 39.87
N ARG A 662 -8.23 32.77 39.33
CA ARG A 662 -9.28 33.55 40.01
C ARG A 662 -10.58 32.75 40.14
N LYS A 663 -10.92 31.99 39.10
CA LYS A 663 -12.13 31.17 39.05
C LYS A 663 -12.02 29.90 39.90
N LEU A 664 -10.80 29.38 40.10
CA LEU A 664 -10.56 28.21 40.96
C LEU A 664 -10.90 28.47 42.46
N LYS A 665 -10.89 29.73 42.90
CA LYS A 665 -11.21 30.09 44.29
C LYS A 665 -12.61 29.66 44.73
N ASP A 666 -13.57 29.78 43.82
CA ASP A 666 -14.98 29.45 44.08
C ASP A 666 -15.31 27.98 43.79
N ALA A 667 -14.36 27.20 43.25
CA ALA A 667 -14.57 25.79 42.95
C ALA A 667 -14.64 24.95 44.23
N ASN A 668 -15.50 23.92 44.23
CA ASN A 668 -15.43 22.83 45.21
C ASN A 668 -14.48 21.72 44.74
N TYR A 669 -14.38 21.55 43.43
CA TYR A 669 -13.57 20.53 42.78
C TYR A 669 -12.93 21.07 41.49
N VAL A 670 -11.69 20.68 41.20
CA VAL A 670 -10.98 21.04 39.97
C VAL A 670 -10.62 19.80 39.16
N VAL A 671 -11.02 19.76 37.90
CA VAL A 671 -10.49 18.79 36.91
C VAL A 671 -9.38 19.50 36.15
N LEU A 672 -8.12 19.13 36.40
CA LEU A 672 -6.97 19.69 35.69
C LEU A 672 -6.58 18.72 34.57
N ALA A 673 -6.93 19.03 33.33
CA ALA A 673 -6.70 18.16 32.19
C ALA A 673 -5.40 18.51 31.46
N SER A 674 -4.49 17.55 31.36
CA SER A 674 -3.29 17.63 30.52
C SER A 674 -3.49 16.82 29.25
N TYR A 675 -2.93 17.30 28.14
CA TYR A 675 -2.86 16.56 26.89
C TYR A 675 -1.48 16.75 26.26
N GLN A 676 -0.62 15.75 26.47
CA GLN A 676 0.70 15.65 25.88
C GLN A 676 0.65 14.60 24.76
N PHE A 677 0.81 15.03 23.51
CA PHE A 677 0.95 14.17 22.35
C PHE A 677 1.82 14.87 21.30
N ARG A 678 2.69 14.11 20.61
CA ARG A 678 3.63 14.59 19.58
C ARG A 678 4.53 15.77 19.96
N ASN A 679 4.84 15.87 21.25
CA ASN A 679 5.78 16.84 21.79
C ASN A 679 6.88 16.10 22.55
N VAL A 680 8.03 16.74 22.71
CA VAL A 680 9.07 16.27 23.64
C VAL A 680 8.57 16.55 25.06
N ALA A 681 8.47 15.52 25.91
CA ALA A 681 7.89 15.67 27.24
C ALA A 681 8.69 16.65 28.11
N SER A 682 10.01 16.64 28.04
CA SER A 682 10.90 17.57 28.76
C SER A 682 10.75 19.03 28.33
N GLN A 683 10.12 19.31 27.18
CA GLN A 683 9.90 20.66 26.65
C GLN A 683 8.43 21.09 26.76
N PHE A 684 7.57 20.28 27.37
CA PHE A 684 6.16 20.62 27.52
C PHE A 684 5.95 21.72 28.56
N GLY A 685 4.86 22.48 28.41
CA GLY A 685 4.53 23.67 29.23
C GLY A 685 4.10 23.36 30.67
N TRP A 686 4.89 22.58 31.42
CA TRP A 686 4.57 22.09 32.77
C TRP A 686 4.40 23.20 33.82
N SER A 687 5.01 24.37 33.61
CA SER A 687 4.97 25.49 34.57
C SER A 687 3.56 26.00 34.87
N ASP A 688 2.69 26.04 33.86
CA ASP A 688 1.30 26.46 34.04
C ASP A 688 0.52 25.44 34.88
N TYR A 689 0.75 24.15 34.64
CA TYR A 689 0.15 23.06 35.43
C TYR A 689 0.65 23.09 36.88
N GLN A 690 1.96 23.26 37.10
CA GLN A 690 2.53 23.39 38.45
C GLN A 690 1.91 24.57 39.20
N THR A 691 1.75 25.71 38.54
CA THR A 691 1.12 26.90 39.14
C THR A 691 -0.32 26.63 39.60
N VAL A 692 -1.09 25.90 38.80
CA VAL A 692 -2.46 25.51 39.18
C VAL A 692 -2.43 24.53 40.35
N ILE A 693 -1.56 23.52 40.32
CA ILE A 693 -1.39 22.51 41.38
C ILE A 693 -1.03 23.17 42.71
N ASP A 694 -0.08 24.12 42.70
CA ASP A 694 0.35 24.85 43.89
C ASP A 694 -0.82 25.65 44.49
N GLU A 695 -1.61 26.34 43.66
CA GLU A 695 -2.74 27.14 44.14
C GLU A 695 -3.88 26.25 44.67
N VAL A 696 -4.26 25.15 44.00
CA VAL A 696 -5.30 24.24 44.53
C VAL A 696 -4.86 23.55 45.81
N ASN A 697 -3.57 23.20 45.92
CA ASN A 697 -2.99 22.63 47.14
C ASN A 697 -3.01 23.64 48.30
N LYS A 698 -2.61 24.88 48.05
CA LYS A 698 -2.62 25.99 49.01
C LYS A 698 -4.04 26.30 49.51
N LEU A 699 -5.02 26.26 48.61
CA LEU A 699 -6.43 26.48 48.93
C LEU A 699 -7.13 25.27 49.56
N GLY A 700 -6.44 24.11 49.68
CA GLY A 700 -7.02 22.89 50.22
C GLY A 700 -8.18 22.33 49.38
N LYS A 701 -8.20 22.59 48.06
CA LYS A 701 -9.28 22.14 47.17
C LYS A 701 -9.12 20.66 46.81
N ARG A 702 -10.26 20.00 46.55
CA ARG A 702 -10.27 18.69 45.89
C ARG A 702 -9.98 18.89 44.41
N TYR A 703 -9.13 18.04 43.84
CA TYR A 703 -8.85 18.07 42.41
C TYR A 703 -8.39 16.72 41.91
N SER A 704 -8.43 16.54 40.59
CA SER A 704 -7.67 15.47 39.94
C SER A 704 -6.97 16.00 38.71
N LEU A 705 -5.67 15.70 38.63
CA LEU A 705 -4.91 15.78 37.38
C LEU A 705 -5.35 14.63 36.47
N VAL A 706 -5.91 14.96 35.32
CA VAL A 706 -6.43 13.99 34.34
C VAL A 706 -5.52 14.02 33.12
N SER A 707 -4.66 13.00 32.99
CA SER A 707 -3.82 12.82 31.82
C SER A 707 -4.62 12.21 30.67
N LEU A 708 -4.80 12.97 29.60
CA LEU A 708 -5.45 12.55 28.36
C LEU A 708 -4.44 12.12 27.28
N GLY A 709 -3.14 12.15 27.61
CA GLY A 709 -2.04 12.00 26.68
C GLY A 709 -1.05 10.92 27.12
N ASN A 710 0.22 11.11 26.75
CA ASN A 710 1.32 10.37 27.36
C ASN A 710 1.35 10.67 28.88
N PRO A 711 1.42 9.66 29.75
CA PRO A 711 1.15 9.82 31.17
C PRO A 711 2.36 10.31 31.99
N TYR A 712 3.25 11.14 31.41
CA TYR A 712 4.54 11.51 32.00
C TYR A 712 4.50 12.65 33.03
N GLU A 713 3.31 13.06 33.46
CA GLU A 713 3.13 14.24 34.31
C GLU A 713 3.96 14.19 35.59
N LEU A 714 4.06 13.02 36.23
CA LEU A 714 4.74 12.86 37.52
C LEU A 714 6.27 12.97 37.44
N LEU A 715 6.86 12.91 36.23
CA LEU A 715 8.28 13.18 36.02
C LEU A 715 8.62 14.67 36.19
N TYR A 716 7.64 15.56 35.94
CA TYR A 716 7.86 17.00 35.83
C TYR A 716 7.08 17.84 36.85
N LEU A 717 5.95 17.33 37.35
CA LEU A 717 5.10 18.00 38.31
C LEU A 717 5.36 17.50 39.73
N ARG A 718 5.37 18.43 40.69
CA ARG A 718 5.60 18.16 42.11
C ARG A 718 4.32 18.34 42.91
N ASP A 719 4.25 17.66 44.05
CA ASP A 719 3.16 17.76 45.02
C ASP A 719 1.76 17.47 44.42
N VAL A 720 1.71 16.61 43.39
CA VAL A 720 0.45 16.12 42.83
C VAL A 720 -0.20 15.18 43.83
N LYS A 721 -1.32 15.60 44.41
CA LYS A 721 -2.01 14.87 45.49
C LYS A 721 -3.08 13.90 44.99
N SER A 722 -3.56 14.10 43.76
CA SER A 722 -4.63 13.31 43.17
C SER A 722 -4.57 13.41 41.64
N GLY A 723 -4.58 12.27 40.96
CA GLY A 723 -4.56 12.22 39.50
C GLY A 723 -4.68 10.81 38.92
N MET A 724 -5.07 10.75 37.65
CA MET A 724 -5.28 9.52 36.89
C MET A 724 -4.92 9.72 35.41
N ALA A 725 -4.62 8.62 34.72
CA ALA A 725 -4.37 8.61 33.28
C ALA A 725 -5.49 7.86 32.53
N LEU A 726 -5.90 8.44 31.40
CA LEU A 726 -6.96 7.94 30.52
C LEU A 726 -6.43 7.54 29.14
N TYR A 727 -5.18 7.88 28.81
CA TYR A 727 -4.50 7.49 27.56
C TYR A 727 -5.21 7.92 26.27
N GLY A 728 -6.03 8.98 26.36
CA GLY A 728 -6.76 9.49 25.22
C GLY A 728 -7.76 10.59 25.58
N LYS A 729 -8.03 11.46 24.61
CA LYS A 729 -9.07 12.52 24.66
C LYS A 729 -10.38 12.14 23.95
N GLN A 730 -10.52 10.88 23.55
CA GLN A 730 -11.68 10.34 22.87
C GLN A 730 -12.82 10.15 23.86
N GLU A 731 -14.06 10.12 23.35
CA GLU A 731 -15.28 9.93 24.16
C GLU A 731 -15.19 8.75 25.14
N PRO A 732 -14.85 7.51 24.73
CA PRO A 732 -14.82 6.37 25.65
C PRO A 732 -13.78 6.56 26.77
N ASN A 733 -12.57 7.04 26.47
CA ASN A 733 -11.53 7.31 27.46
C ASN A 733 -12.00 8.33 28.51
N ILE A 734 -12.52 9.47 28.05
CA ILE A 734 -12.98 10.55 28.93
C ILE A 734 -14.17 10.07 29.77
N LYS A 735 -15.15 9.40 29.17
CA LYS A 735 -16.33 8.89 29.86
C LYS A 735 -15.96 7.92 30.98
N ALA A 736 -15.05 6.97 30.72
CA ALA A 736 -14.55 6.04 31.74
C ALA A 736 -13.91 6.80 32.92
N GLY A 737 -13.06 7.79 32.63
CA GLY A 737 -12.47 8.64 33.67
C GLY A 737 -13.49 9.45 34.48
N MET A 738 -14.50 10.04 33.82
CA MET A 738 -15.53 10.79 34.52
C MET A 738 -16.36 9.89 35.46
N ASN A 739 -16.67 8.67 35.05
CA ASN A 739 -17.34 7.68 35.90
C ASN A 739 -16.51 7.37 37.17
N VAL A 740 -15.18 7.26 37.04
CA VAL A 740 -14.28 7.07 38.18
C VAL A 740 -14.31 8.28 39.14
N LEU A 741 -14.22 9.50 38.62
CA LEU A 741 -14.28 10.72 39.46
C LEU A 741 -15.62 10.87 40.18
N LEU A 742 -16.71 10.40 39.58
CA LEU A 742 -18.05 10.39 40.17
C LEU A 742 -18.26 9.22 41.15
N GLY A 743 -17.29 8.31 41.29
CA GLY A 743 -17.39 7.11 42.11
C GLY A 743 -18.35 6.04 41.57
N GLN A 744 -18.61 6.05 40.26
CA GLN A 744 -19.51 5.14 39.54
C GLN A 744 -18.78 3.95 38.90
N ALA A 745 -17.45 4.01 38.80
CA ALA A 745 -16.61 2.96 38.22
C ALA A 745 -15.31 2.78 39.02
N GLU A 746 -14.71 1.61 38.85
CA GLU A 746 -13.36 1.30 39.34
C GLU A 746 -12.28 1.76 38.33
N LEU A 747 -11.02 1.74 38.75
CA LEU A 747 -9.85 2.09 37.93
C LEU A 747 -8.79 0.96 37.97
N PRO A 748 -9.02 -0.16 37.27
CA PRO A 748 -8.16 -1.34 37.36
C PRO A 748 -6.85 -1.22 36.56
N GLY A 749 -6.70 -0.15 35.77
CA GLY A 749 -5.57 0.04 34.87
C GLY A 749 -4.25 0.13 35.61
N VAL A 750 -3.19 -0.36 34.96
CA VAL A 750 -1.83 -0.33 35.49
C VAL A 750 -0.95 0.41 34.51
N LEU A 751 -0.21 1.40 35.00
CA LEU A 751 0.64 2.24 34.17
C LEU A 751 1.54 1.38 33.26
N PRO A 752 1.45 1.54 31.93
CA PRO A 752 2.19 0.72 30.97
C PRO A 752 3.56 1.32 30.61
N VAL A 753 3.94 2.43 31.24
CA VAL A 753 5.24 3.09 31.06
C VAL A 753 5.89 3.36 32.41
N GLN A 754 7.20 3.62 32.40
CA GLN A 754 7.90 4.07 33.60
C GLN A 754 7.65 5.57 33.81
N ASN A 755 7.21 5.95 35.01
CA ASN A 755 6.98 7.33 35.47
C ASN A 755 7.80 7.65 36.71
#